data_AF-A0A369H2I7-F1
#
_entry.id   AF-A0A369H2I7-F1
#
_cell.length_a   1.000
_cell.length_b   1.000
_cell.length_c   1.000
_cell.angle_alpha   90.00
_cell.angle_beta   90.00
_cell.angle_gamma   90.00
#
_symmetry.space_group_name_H-M   'P 1'
#
loop_
_entity.id
_entity.type
_entity.pdbx_description
1 polymer ?
#
loop_
_entity_poly.entity_id
_entity_poly.type
_entity_poly.pdbx_seq_one_letter_code
_entity_poly.pdbx_strand_id
1 'polypeptide(L)'
;MYLTGQHNVVPSDAGLLTGITHVVLAFMPSTVFNIDETPAAFPLFTSVEEARRQFRPGTKLMVGIGGWGDSEGFEIAAQSANSRRRWAQQVCAMLNRTGADGVDVDWEYPGGNRDDYKIVPNRRREWEVEAFVLLLQELRAAIGPVKTLSIAVPGMERDLMAFTASTIPRIVQLVDFVNVMTYDLMNRRDDAVAHHSGVVDSRDALKRYLQRGAPASKLNLGLGYYIKWFNTQPCDPQRPLGCATQLLEDPVTGADMGNTGAFSWHDKTPPELASSFARSQSYGRYFEDGSYGYWDAEEQRWWSFDTPSVIAHKLSGIVSPLGIGGVFAWGLVWARPFSTLPLPFERIELGPRPYYLVDTMSEGPLKSRLAACEEMEMRPSKWSIGHRGGAALQFPEHSREANLAGARMGAGVLECDVSFTKDRQLVCRHSQCDLHTTTNIVMIPELNAKCRQPFRPAGEGEAASAQCCTSDITLTEFKRLCAKMDGFNASATSAKDYMAGTMSWRTDLYATCGTVMEHTEHIALVEALGLRHTPELKAPMVDMPFEGDYTQQQYAQQMVDNYKRAGVPASRVLAQSFQLEDVMYWLEAEPEFGRNAMLLDETDDADDSVGKLSRLAQAGVRTVAPPLPYLLRVADDGQLVASEYATRARELGLGIITWSLERSGPLGEGKAVGDFYYGPLAEAIKGDGDVYRLVDALHEEVGVEGVFSDWAATSTYYANCMGV
;
A
#
# COMPACT_ATOMS: atom_id res chain seq x y z
N MET A 1 15.70 -13.21 8.81
CA MET A 1 16.18 -11.89 8.32
C MET A 1 17.68 -11.86 8.40
N TYR A 2 18.37 -11.38 7.37
CA TYR A 2 19.82 -11.13 7.44
C TYR A 2 20.07 -9.68 7.86
N LEU A 3 20.87 -9.48 8.91
CA LEU A 3 21.35 -8.18 9.37
C LEU A 3 22.83 -8.08 9.00
N THR A 4 23.19 -7.16 8.11
CA THR A 4 24.54 -7.11 7.55
C THR A 4 25.38 -6.03 8.21
N GLY A 5 26.71 -6.18 8.19
CA GLY A 5 27.60 -5.12 8.69
C GLY A 5 27.55 -3.83 7.88
N GLN A 6 27.24 -3.93 6.57
CA GLN A 6 27.08 -2.78 5.69
C GLN A 6 25.76 -2.02 5.95
N HIS A 7 24.71 -2.75 6.34
CA HIS A 7 23.40 -2.20 6.65
C HIS A 7 22.89 -2.81 7.96
N ASN A 8 23.25 -2.17 9.08
CA ASN A 8 23.06 -2.69 10.44
C ASN A 8 21.97 -1.96 11.25
N VAL A 9 21.09 -1.21 10.59
CA VAL A 9 20.02 -0.41 11.22
C VAL A 9 18.78 -1.25 11.48
N VAL A 10 18.45 -1.51 12.74
CA VAL A 10 17.18 -2.14 13.11
C VAL A 10 16.09 -1.05 13.23
N PRO A 11 14.90 -1.21 12.64
CA PRO A 11 13.79 -0.27 12.80
C PRO A 11 13.43 -0.06 14.27
N SER A 12 13.19 1.20 14.67
CA SER A 12 12.76 1.55 16.03
C SER A 12 11.30 1.19 16.32
N ASP A 13 10.48 1.04 15.27
CA ASP A 13 9.09 0.59 15.39
C ASP A 13 9.04 -0.92 15.69
N ALA A 14 8.70 -1.25 16.94
CA ALA A 14 8.55 -2.62 17.41
C ALA A 14 7.44 -3.41 16.69
N GLY A 15 6.50 -2.73 16.01
CA GLY A 15 5.48 -3.31 15.15
C GLY A 15 6.10 -4.01 13.93
N LEU A 16 7.11 -3.40 13.31
CA LEU A 16 7.82 -3.95 12.14
C LEU A 16 8.64 -5.20 12.46
N LEU A 17 8.90 -5.44 13.75
CA LEU A 17 9.64 -6.61 14.22
C LEU A 17 8.74 -7.79 14.60
N THR A 18 7.40 -7.62 14.55
CA THR A 18 6.41 -8.56 15.12
C THR A 18 6.35 -9.93 14.45
N GLY A 19 6.97 -10.12 13.27
CA GLY A 19 7.02 -11.40 12.56
C GLY A 19 8.42 -12.04 12.46
N ILE A 20 9.45 -11.41 13.01
CA ILE A 20 10.83 -11.91 12.86
C ILE A 20 11.11 -13.02 13.88
N THR A 21 11.28 -14.24 13.41
CA THR A 21 11.58 -15.41 14.26
C THR A 21 13.08 -15.68 14.38
N HIS A 22 13.83 -15.39 13.31
CA HIS A 22 15.28 -15.61 13.21
C HIS A 22 15.97 -14.42 12.56
N VAL A 23 17.12 -14.04 13.13
CA VAL A 23 18.03 -13.02 12.60
C VAL A 23 19.41 -13.65 12.42
N VAL A 24 19.98 -13.50 11.24
CA VAL A 24 21.33 -13.96 10.91
C VAL A 24 22.25 -12.75 10.82
N LEU A 25 23.27 -12.68 11.66
CA LEU A 25 24.30 -11.64 11.61
C LEU A 25 25.31 -12.00 10.52
N ALA A 26 25.27 -11.27 9.41
CA ALA A 26 26.05 -11.52 8.21
C ALA A 26 27.21 -10.49 8.06
N PHE A 27 28.48 -10.89 7.95
CA PHE A 27 29.01 -12.25 8.02
C PHE A 27 30.25 -12.34 8.91
N MET A 28 30.49 -13.55 9.43
CA MET A 28 31.79 -13.98 9.92
C MET A 28 32.60 -14.52 8.73
N PRO A 29 33.86 -14.09 8.53
CA PRO A 29 34.69 -14.64 7.46
C PRO A 29 34.96 -16.14 7.64
N SER A 30 34.85 -16.90 6.56
CA SER A 30 34.99 -18.37 6.54
C SER A 30 36.38 -18.84 7.02
N THR A 31 37.41 -18.00 6.83
CA THR A 31 38.81 -18.30 7.15
C THR A 31 39.11 -18.28 8.66
N VAL A 32 38.25 -17.67 9.49
CA VAL A 32 38.43 -17.56 10.95
C VAL A 32 38.49 -18.92 11.65
N PHE A 33 37.92 -19.95 11.05
CA PHE A 33 37.69 -21.25 11.72
C PHE A 33 38.74 -22.32 11.40
N ASN A 34 39.74 -22.03 10.55
CA ASN A 34 40.75 -23.01 10.12
C ASN A 34 41.97 -23.11 11.05
N ILE A 35 41.83 -22.68 12.30
CA ILE A 35 42.89 -22.58 13.31
C ILE A 35 42.74 -23.64 14.40
N ASP A 36 43.87 -24.05 14.99
CA ASP A 36 43.89 -25.03 16.08
C ASP A 36 43.54 -24.38 17.44
N GLU A 37 44.01 -23.16 17.68
CA GLU A 37 43.72 -22.41 18.92
C GLU A 37 42.53 -21.48 18.74
N THR A 38 41.52 -21.58 19.62
CA THR A 38 40.35 -20.72 19.58
C THR A 38 40.74 -19.27 19.89
N PRO A 39 40.35 -18.30 19.06
CA PRO A 39 40.72 -16.90 19.25
C PRO A 39 39.97 -16.31 20.44
N ALA A 40 40.56 -15.30 21.09
CA ALA A 40 39.96 -14.66 22.26
C ALA A 40 38.61 -13.96 21.94
N ALA A 41 38.44 -13.53 20.69
CA ALA A 41 37.26 -12.88 20.16
C ALA A 41 36.99 -13.29 18.71
N PHE A 42 35.72 -13.24 18.33
CA PHE A 42 35.24 -13.45 16.96
C PHE A 42 34.72 -12.10 16.44
N PRO A 43 35.35 -11.51 15.40
CA PRO A 43 35.09 -10.12 15.01
C PRO A 43 33.83 -10.00 14.13
N LEU A 44 32.66 -9.92 14.78
CA LEU A 44 31.42 -9.48 14.14
C LEU A 44 31.29 -7.96 14.19
N PHE A 45 30.56 -7.37 13.24
CA PHE A 45 30.24 -5.94 13.22
C PHE A 45 29.36 -5.50 14.40
N THR A 46 28.64 -6.44 15.03
CA THR A 46 27.87 -6.25 16.26
C THR A 46 27.92 -7.51 17.11
N SER A 47 27.73 -7.39 18.43
CA SER A 47 27.63 -8.56 19.29
C SER A 47 26.24 -9.19 19.20
N VAL A 48 26.15 -10.51 19.42
CA VAL A 48 24.86 -11.21 19.50
C VAL A 48 23.98 -10.66 20.62
N GLU A 49 24.59 -10.27 21.75
CA GLU A 49 23.86 -9.67 22.88
C GLU A 49 23.25 -8.32 22.50
N GLU A 50 24.01 -7.45 21.83
CA GLU A 50 23.52 -6.14 21.42
C GLU A 50 22.41 -6.25 20.37
N ALA A 51 22.59 -7.13 19.37
CA ALA A 51 21.53 -7.42 18.42
C ALA A 51 20.28 -7.97 19.11
N ARG A 52 20.43 -8.89 20.07
CA ARG A 52 19.29 -9.50 20.78
C ARG A 52 18.41 -8.48 21.50
N ARG A 53 18.99 -7.39 22.01
CA ARG A 53 18.24 -6.30 22.68
C ARG A 53 17.35 -5.51 21.72
N GLN A 54 17.64 -5.56 20.42
CA GLN A 54 16.90 -4.83 19.39
C GLN A 54 15.73 -5.62 18.81
N PHE A 55 15.59 -6.92 19.14
CA PHE A 55 14.50 -7.77 18.66
C PHE A 55 13.61 -8.27 19.80
N ARG A 56 12.41 -8.76 19.45
CA ARG A 56 11.44 -9.26 20.42
C ARG A 56 12.00 -10.47 21.20
N PRO A 57 11.65 -10.62 22.49
CA PRO A 57 11.97 -11.82 23.25
C PRO A 57 11.53 -13.09 22.51
N GLY A 58 12.40 -14.09 22.46
CA GLY A 58 12.17 -15.35 21.73
C GLY A 58 12.74 -15.40 20.31
N THR A 59 13.13 -14.25 19.72
CA THR A 59 13.85 -14.22 18.43
C THR A 59 15.19 -14.96 18.54
N LYS A 60 15.48 -15.83 17.58
CA LYS A 60 16.76 -16.56 17.48
C LYS A 60 17.80 -15.70 16.77
N LEU A 61 18.94 -15.49 17.40
CA LEU A 61 20.05 -14.72 16.84
C LEU A 61 21.16 -15.70 16.42
N MET A 62 21.41 -15.78 15.12
CA MET A 62 22.36 -16.68 14.49
C MET A 62 23.53 -15.91 13.87
N VAL A 63 24.62 -16.60 13.58
CA VAL A 63 25.77 -16.02 12.85
C VAL A 63 25.85 -16.65 11.47
N GLY A 64 25.91 -15.83 10.42
CA GLY A 64 26.17 -16.29 9.05
C GLY A 64 27.67 -16.38 8.80
N ILE A 65 28.13 -17.45 8.17
CA ILE A 65 29.52 -17.63 7.73
C ILE A 65 29.56 -17.66 6.21
N GLY A 66 30.44 -16.86 5.60
CA GLY A 66 30.61 -16.84 4.15
C GLY A 66 30.00 -15.61 3.47
N GLY A 67 29.19 -15.89 2.44
CA GLY A 67 28.66 -14.92 1.49
C GLY A 67 29.48 -14.83 0.21
N TRP A 68 28.95 -14.14 -0.79
CA TRP A 68 29.54 -13.98 -2.12
C TRP A 68 31.03 -13.55 -2.07
N GLY A 69 31.90 -14.38 -2.67
CA GLY A 69 33.36 -14.16 -2.72
C GLY A 69 34.14 -14.73 -1.53
N ASP A 70 33.50 -15.17 -0.44
CA ASP A 70 34.16 -15.75 0.73
C ASP A 70 34.11 -17.29 0.72
N SER A 71 34.95 -17.90 -0.13
CA SER A 71 35.00 -19.37 -0.27
C SER A 71 36.27 -20.04 0.25
N GLU A 72 37.37 -19.30 0.42
CA GLU A 72 38.68 -19.87 0.75
C GLU A 72 38.64 -20.71 2.04
N GLY A 73 37.97 -20.20 3.08
CA GLY A 73 37.90 -20.90 4.35
C GLY A 73 37.09 -22.19 4.27
N PHE A 74 36.03 -22.23 3.45
CA PHE A 74 35.27 -23.46 3.21
C PHE A 74 36.05 -24.49 2.40
N GLU A 75 36.80 -24.05 1.38
CA GLU A 75 37.66 -24.95 0.61
C GLU A 75 38.67 -25.65 1.53
N ILE A 76 39.35 -24.90 2.41
CA ILE A 76 40.30 -25.45 3.39
C ILE A 76 39.58 -26.40 4.37
N ALA A 77 38.42 -26.00 4.89
CA ALA A 77 37.66 -26.80 5.83
C ALA A 77 37.27 -28.16 5.24
N ALA A 78 36.79 -28.18 4.00
CA ALA A 78 36.22 -29.36 3.38
C ALA A 78 37.24 -30.44 2.95
N GLN A 79 38.53 -30.10 2.78
CA GLN A 79 39.54 -30.97 2.13
C GLN A 79 39.72 -32.36 2.77
N SER A 80 39.63 -32.46 4.10
CA SER A 80 39.94 -33.69 4.84
C SER A 80 39.04 -33.85 6.06
N ALA A 81 38.99 -35.06 6.63
CA ALA A 81 38.25 -35.29 7.88
C ALA A 81 38.79 -34.45 9.05
N ASN A 82 40.12 -34.26 9.11
CA ASN A 82 40.74 -33.45 10.17
C ASN A 82 40.41 -31.97 10.03
N SER A 83 40.48 -31.42 8.81
CA SER A 83 40.14 -30.02 8.56
C SER A 83 38.65 -29.73 8.82
N ARG A 84 37.75 -30.64 8.43
CA ARG A 84 36.31 -30.51 8.71
C ARG A 84 36.03 -30.49 10.20
N ARG A 85 36.63 -31.42 10.94
CA ARG A 85 36.48 -31.49 12.40
C ARG A 85 37.00 -30.25 13.09
N ARG A 86 38.19 -29.76 12.70
CA ARG A 86 38.78 -28.52 13.25
C ARG A 86 37.83 -27.35 13.03
N TRP A 87 37.39 -27.15 11.79
CA TRP A 87 36.49 -26.06 11.42
C TRP A 87 35.18 -26.13 12.21
N ALA A 88 34.54 -27.31 12.26
CA ALA A 88 33.31 -27.53 13.02
C ALA A 88 33.47 -27.25 14.52
N GLN A 89 34.60 -27.63 15.11
CA GLN A 89 34.92 -27.33 16.51
C GLN A 89 35.08 -25.83 16.77
N GLN A 90 35.74 -25.10 15.86
CA GLN A 90 35.87 -23.64 16.00
C GLN A 90 34.53 -22.92 15.83
N VAL A 91 33.65 -23.39 14.94
CA VAL A 91 32.29 -22.87 14.83
C VAL A 91 31.51 -23.11 16.14
N CYS A 92 31.61 -24.31 16.73
CA CYS A 92 31.00 -24.59 18.04
C CYS A 92 31.56 -23.66 19.13
N ALA A 93 32.87 -23.43 19.14
CA ALA A 93 33.51 -22.49 20.07
C ALA A 93 32.97 -21.05 19.90
N MET A 94 32.79 -20.58 18.66
CA MET A 94 32.16 -19.29 18.38
C MET A 94 30.73 -19.22 18.93
N LEU A 95 29.89 -20.24 18.68
CA LEU A 95 28.51 -20.26 19.18
C LEU A 95 28.45 -20.19 20.70
N ASN A 96 29.35 -20.90 21.39
CA ASN A 96 29.44 -20.88 22.85
C ASN A 96 29.94 -19.53 23.38
N ARG A 97 30.92 -18.92 22.69
CA ARG A 97 31.54 -17.66 23.11
C ARG A 97 30.62 -16.45 22.90
N THR A 98 29.89 -16.44 21.79
CA THR A 98 29.03 -15.32 21.40
C THR A 98 27.63 -15.43 21.99
N GLY A 99 27.19 -16.63 22.39
CA GLY A 99 25.81 -16.87 22.82
C GLY A 99 24.81 -16.90 21.66
N ALA A 100 25.28 -17.11 20.42
CA ALA A 100 24.44 -17.32 19.27
C ALA A 100 23.56 -18.58 19.42
N ASP A 101 22.32 -18.48 18.97
CA ASP A 101 21.34 -19.58 18.97
C ASP A 101 21.63 -20.61 17.87
N GLY A 102 22.44 -20.24 16.87
CA GLY A 102 22.74 -21.10 15.73
C GLY A 102 23.70 -20.47 14.73
N VAL A 103 23.94 -21.20 13.64
CA VAL A 103 24.81 -20.79 12.54
C VAL A 103 24.09 -20.99 11.20
N ASP A 104 24.31 -20.06 10.28
CA ASP A 104 23.90 -20.17 8.88
C ASP A 104 25.16 -20.31 8.02
N VAL A 105 25.22 -21.34 7.18
CA VAL A 105 26.37 -21.58 6.30
C VAL A 105 26.01 -21.12 4.88
N ASP A 106 26.73 -20.10 4.42
CA ASP A 106 26.51 -19.46 3.11
C ASP A 106 27.77 -19.62 2.24
N TRP A 107 28.00 -20.85 1.75
CA TRP A 107 29.10 -21.14 0.84
C TRP A 107 28.62 -20.99 -0.60
N GLU A 108 29.15 -19.99 -1.32
CA GLU A 108 28.69 -19.61 -2.65
C GLU A 108 29.69 -19.90 -3.78
N TYR A 109 29.61 -21.01 -4.53
CA TYR A 109 28.86 -22.24 -4.26
C TYR A 109 29.80 -23.46 -4.26
N PRO A 110 29.53 -24.47 -3.41
CA PRO A 110 30.22 -25.75 -3.49
C PRO A 110 29.96 -26.41 -4.87
N GLY A 111 31.04 -26.83 -5.52
CA GLY A 111 30.99 -27.43 -6.85
C GLY A 111 31.26 -26.45 -8.00
N GLY A 112 31.21 -25.12 -7.78
CA GLY A 112 31.63 -24.12 -8.77
C GLY A 112 30.72 -22.91 -8.94
N ASN A 113 30.80 -22.27 -10.12
CA ASN A 113 30.03 -21.06 -10.52
C ASN A 113 30.10 -19.87 -9.54
N ARG A 114 31.28 -19.64 -8.98
CA ARG A 114 31.56 -18.52 -8.06
C ARG A 114 31.95 -17.25 -8.82
N ASP A 115 32.32 -16.20 -8.10
CA ASP A 115 32.82 -14.95 -8.67
C ASP A 115 33.98 -15.13 -9.67
N ASP A 116 34.76 -16.21 -9.52
CA ASP A 116 35.89 -16.60 -10.38
C ASP A 116 35.56 -17.62 -11.50
N TYR A 117 34.29 -17.91 -11.78
CA TYR A 117 33.88 -19.05 -12.61
C TYR A 117 34.44 -19.09 -14.05
N LYS A 118 34.81 -17.94 -14.63
CA LYS A 118 35.48 -17.88 -15.94
C LYS A 118 36.98 -18.21 -15.87
N ILE A 119 37.57 -18.05 -14.69
CA ILE A 119 39.01 -18.25 -14.43
C ILE A 119 39.25 -19.68 -13.91
N VAL A 120 38.38 -20.17 -13.03
CA VAL A 120 38.49 -21.49 -12.40
C VAL A 120 37.34 -22.40 -12.86
N PRO A 121 37.63 -23.44 -13.69
CA PRO A 121 36.58 -24.31 -14.20
C PRO A 121 36.03 -25.24 -13.11
N ASN A 122 34.70 -25.48 -13.14
CA ASN A 122 33.97 -26.30 -12.16
C ASN A 122 34.56 -27.71 -11.93
N ARG A 123 35.19 -28.32 -12.94
CA ARG A 123 35.87 -29.63 -12.81
C ARG A 123 36.92 -29.68 -11.68
N ARG A 124 37.50 -28.53 -11.30
CA ARG A 124 38.46 -28.45 -10.19
C ARG A 124 37.79 -28.50 -8.81
N ARG A 125 36.46 -28.33 -8.77
CA ARG A 125 35.64 -28.20 -7.57
C ARG A 125 34.57 -29.28 -7.44
N GLU A 126 34.47 -30.23 -8.38
CA GLU A 126 33.50 -31.35 -8.31
C GLU A 126 33.58 -32.13 -6.99
N TRP A 127 34.77 -32.25 -6.39
CA TRP A 127 34.99 -32.90 -5.10
C TRP A 127 34.23 -32.22 -3.94
N GLU A 128 33.91 -30.93 -4.07
CA GLU A 128 33.22 -30.15 -3.04
C GLU A 128 31.75 -30.58 -2.87
N VAL A 129 31.13 -31.17 -3.90
CA VAL A 129 29.73 -31.61 -3.86
C VAL A 129 29.50 -32.58 -2.69
N GLU A 130 30.35 -33.60 -2.58
CA GLU A 130 30.28 -34.54 -1.46
C GLU A 130 30.91 -33.95 -0.19
N ALA A 131 31.99 -33.19 -0.33
CA ALA A 131 32.70 -32.63 0.82
C ALA A 131 31.84 -31.62 1.61
N PHE A 132 30.92 -30.91 0.96
CA PHE A 132 29.96 -30.03 1.63
C PHE A 132 28.99 -30.81 2.53
N VAL A 133 28.48 -31.95 2.06
CA VAL A 133 27.63 -32.82 2.90
C VAL A 133 28.41 -33.31 4.11
N LEU A 134 29.66 -33.76 3.91
CA LEU A 134 30.53 -34.20 5.01
C LEU A 134 30.87 -33.07 5.99
N LEU A 135 31.04 -31.84 5.50
CA LEU A 135 31.27 -30.66 6.34
C LEU A 135 30.06 -30.35 7.22
N LEU A 136 28.85 -30.37 6.65
CA LEU A 136 27.61 -30.20 7.41
C LEU A 136 27.39 -31.32 8.43
N GLN A 137 27.80 -32.56 8.12
CA GLN A 137 27.74 -33.68 9.06
C GLN A 137 28.65 -33.44 10.28
N GLU A 138 29.92 -33.08 10.06
CA GLU A 138 30.86 -32.76 11.14
C GLU A 138 30.39 -31.53 11.93
N LEU A 139 29.86 -30.50 11.26
CA LEU A 139 29.31 -29.32 11.92
C LEU A 139 28.13 -29.66 12.82
N ARG A 140 27.14 -30.40 12.31
CA ARG A 140 25.99 -30.84 13.10
C ARG A 140 26.42 -31.68 14.31
N ALA A 141 27.39 -32.58 14.14
CA ALA A 141 27.94 -33.37 15.23
C ALA A 141 28.60 -32.49 16.31
N ALA A 142 29.30 -31.42 15.92
CA ALA A 142 29.99 -30.52 16.85
C ALA A 142 29.06 -29.57 17.62
N ILE A 143 28.02 -29.02 16.98
CA ILE A 143 27.12 -28.04 17.60
C ILE A 143 25.92 -28.69 18.33
N GLY A 144 25.69 -29.98 18.07
CA GLY A 144 24.59 -30.75 18.67
C GLY A 144 23.20 -30.43 18.08
N PRO A 145 22.14 -31.04 18.64
CA PRO A 145 20.78 -30.92 18.10
C PRO A 145 20.03 -29.67 18.59
N VAL A 146 20.56 -28.94 19.57
CA VAL A 146 19.89 -27.78 20.18
C VAL A 146 20.15 -26.49 19.42
N LYS A 147 21.36 -26.32 18.87
CA LYS A 147 21.72 -25.15 18.08
C LYS A 147 21.08 -25.23 16.69
N THR A 148 20.51 -24.12 16.22
CA THR A 148 19.97 -24.05 14.87
C THR A 148 21.10 -24.10 13.85
N LEU A 149 20.95 -24.89 12.80
CA LEU A 149 21.82 -24.89 11.62
C LEU A 149 20.97 -24.68 10.38
N SER A 150 21.28 -23.64 9.62
CA SER A 150 20.69 -23.40 8.31
C SER A 150 21.76 -23.24 7.24
N ILE A 151 21.33 -23.26 5.99
CA ILE A 151 22.16 -22.98 4.82
C ILE A 151 21.44 -22.00 3.90
N ALA A 152 22.20 -21.11 3.28
CA ALA A 152 21.77 -20.33 2.13
C ALA A 152 22.19 -21.05 0.84
N VAL A 153 21.28 -21.13 -0.13
CA VAL A 153 21.45 -21.94 -1.35
C VAL A 153 20.96 -21.20 -2.60
N PRO A 154 21.53 -21.43 -3.79
CA PRO A 154 21.18 -20.64 -4.98
C PRO A 154 19.78 -20.95 -5.53
N GLY A 155 19.16 -19.98 -6.20
CA GLY A 155 17.85 -20.13 -6.85
C GLY A 155 17.89 -20.64 -8.31
N MET A 156 19.02 -20.46 -9.00
CA MET A 156 19.15 -20.79 -10.43
C MET A 156 19.72 -22.20 -10.64
N GLU A 157 19.14 -22.96 -11.57
CA GLU A 157 19.54 -24.34 -11.91
C GLU A 157 21.04 -24.46 -12.20
N ARG A 158 21.60 -23.47 -12.91
CA ARG A 158 23.02 -23.42 -13.27
C ARG A 158 23.94 -23.49 -12.06
N ASP A 159 23.51 -23.03 -10.89
CA ASP A 159 24.34 -22.91 -9.68
C ASP A 159 24.14 -24.08 -8.69
N LEU A 160 23.30 -25.07 -9.03
CA LEU A 160 22.91 -26.17 -8.14
C LEU A 160 23.86 -27.39 -8.10
N MET A 161 25.15 -27.23 -8.42
CA MET A 161 26.09 -28.36 -8.57
C MET A 161 26.12 -29.29 -7.34
N ALA A 162 26.13 -28.73 -6.13
CA ALA A 162 26.13 -29.50 -4.89
C ALA A 162 24.73 -29.87 -4.37
N PHE A 163 23.66 -29.41 -5.02
CA PHE A 163 22.28 -29.47 -4.54
C PHE A 163 21.42 -30.38 -5.41
N THR A 164 21.83 -31.63 -5.57
CA THR A 164 21.21 -32.61 -6.47
C THR A 164 20.16 -33.47 -5.75
N ALA A 165 19.43 -34.31 -6.49
CA ALA A 165 18.51 -35.30 -5.91
C ALA A 165 19.21 -36.34 -5.00
N SER A 166 20.54 -36.49 -5.07
CA SER A 166 21.31 -37.38 -4.19
C SER A 166 21.84 -36.69 -2.93
N THR A 167 22.11 -35.38 -2.99
CA THR A 167 22.67 -34.63 -1.85
C THR A 167 21.60 -33.94 -1.02
N ILE A 168 20.55 -33.38 -1.62
CA ILE A 168 19.49 -32.67 -0.89
C ILE A 168 18.86 -33.51 0.22
N PRO A 169 18.46 -34.78 0.01
CA PRO A 169 17.87 -35.59 1.08
C PRO A 169 18.82 -35.81 2.28
N ARG A 170 20.14 -35.80 2.03
CA ARG A 170 21.16 -35.94 3.08
C ARG A 170 21.41 -34.62 3.80
N ILE A 171 21.43 -33.50 3.06
CA ILE A 171 21.60 -32.16 3.61
C ILE A 171 20.44 -31.80 4.55
N VAL A 172 19.19 -32.02 4.12
CA VAL A 172 18.00 -31.66 4.91
C VAL A 172 17.81 -32.50 6.18
N GLN A 173 18.55 -33.60 6.34
CA GLN A 173 18.62 -34.35 7.61
C GLN A 173 19.53 -33.66 8.65
N LEU A 174 20.46 -32.82 8.19
CA LEU A 174 21.48 -32.19 9.02
C LEU A 174 21.07 -30.77 9.42
N VAL A 175 20.31 -30.07 8.58
CA VAL A 175 19.93 -28.67 8.78
C VAL A 175 18.48 -28.55 9.25
N ASP A 176 18.19 -27.49 9.99
CA ASP A 176 16.85 -27.17 10.49
C ASP A 176 15.98 -26.59 9.36
N PHE A 177 16.53 -25.69 8.56
CA PHE A 177 15.89 -25.13 7.37
C PHE A 177 16.91 -24.69 6.31
N VAL A 178 16.42 -24.41 5.12
CA VAL A 178 17.17 -24.02 3.92
C VAL A 178 16.60 -22.70 3.41
N ASN A 179 17.46 -21.68 3.32
CA ASN A 179 17.14 -20.38 2.77
C ASN A 179 17.47 -20.37 1.27
N VAL A 180 16.45 -20.47 0.40
CA VAL A 180 16.67 -20.46 -1.05
C VAL A 180 16.72 -19.02 -1.55
N MET A 181 17.87 -18.59 -2.05
CA MET A 181 18.12 -17.24 -2.56
C MET A 181 17.39 -17.02 -3.89
N THR A 182 16.09 -16.79 -3.81
CA THR A 182 15.19 -16.48 -4.94
C THR A 182 15.24 -15.01 -5.34
N TYR A 183 16.45 -14.48 -5.36
CA TYR A 183 16.86 -13.16 -5.80
C TYR A 183 18.24 -13.29 -6.48
N ASP A 184 18.70 -12.26 -7.18
CA ASP A 184 19.84 -12.37 -8.11
C ASP A 184 19.68 -13.46 -9.19
N LEU A 185 18.44 -13.80 -9.52
CA LEU A 185 18.06 -14.72 -10.60
C LEU A 185 18.47 -14.15 -11.97
N MET A 186 18.55 -12.83 -12.07
CA MET A 186 19.27 -12.09 -13.10
C MET A 186 20.53 -11.44 -12.48
N ASN A 187 21.67 -11.66 -13.10
CA ASN A 187 22.95 -11.08 -12.69
C ASN A 187 23.82 -10.74 -13.91
N ARG A 188 25.05 -10.27 -13.67
CA ARG A 188 25.95 -9.80 -14.74
C ARG A 188 26.37 -10.88 -15.75
N ARG A 189 26.08 -12.15 -15.49
CA ARG A 189 26.35 -13.26 -16.43
C ARG A 189 25.25 -13.40 -17.48
N ASP A 190 24.10 -12.77 -17.26
CA ASP A 190 22.93 -12.88 -18.12
C ASP A 190 23.00 -11.86 -19.26
N ASP A 191 22.57 -12.26 -20.45
CA ASP A 191 22.57 -11.46 -21.66
C ASP A 191 21.16 -11.00 -22.10
N ALA A 192 20.15 -11.35 -21.30
CA ALA A 192 18.74 -11.03 -21.53
C ALA A 192 18.09 -10.43 -20.28
N VAL A 193 17.28 -9.40 -20.49
CA VAL A 193 16.51 -8.71 -19.45
C VAL A 193 15.50 -9.66 -18.81
N ALA A 194 15.55 -9.76 -17.49
CA ALA A 194 14.61 -10.50 -16.66
C ALA A 194 14.40 -9.78 -15.32
N HIS A 195 13.48 -10.27 -14.50
CA HIS A 195 13.34 -9.77 -13.13
C HIS A 195 14.36 -10.46 -12.23
N HIS A 196 15.13 -9.70 -11.41
CA HIS A 196 16.18 -10.30 -10.57
C HIS A 196 15.62 -11.20 -9.46
N SER A 197 14.33 -11.10 -9.15
CA SER A 197 13.62 -11.91 -8.17
C SER A 197 12.22 -12.30 -8.67
N GLY A 198 12.06 -12.60 -9.96
CA GLY A 198 10.75 -12.81 -10.59
C GLY A 198 9.85 -13.82 -9.86
N VAL A 199 8.53 -13.59 -9.84
CA VAL A 199 7.58 -14.43 -9.08
C VAL A 199 7.59 -15.88 -9.59
N VAL A 200 7.56 -16.06 -10.91
CA VAL A 200 7.59 -17.39 -11.54
C VAL A 200 8.93 -18.08 -11.30
N ASP A 201 10.04 -17.37 -11.51
CA ASP A 201 11.38 -17.94 -11.31
C ASP A 201 11.63 -18.33 -9.85
N SER A 202 11.14 -17.52 -8.90
CA SER A 202 11.20 -17.82 -7.47
C SER A 202 10.43 -19.09 -7.13
N ARG A 203 9.24 -19.26 -7.71
CA ARG A 203 8.42 -20.47 -7.53
C ARG A 203 9.12 -21.70 -8.10
N ASP A 204 9.71 -21.57 -9.27
CA ASP A 204 10.38 -22.67 -9.95
C ASP A 204 11.68 -23.07 -9.24
N ALA A 205 12.41 -22.10 -8.67
CA ALA A 205 13.53 -22.37 -7.78
C ALA A 205 13.12 -23.28 -6.60
N LEU A 206 12.05 -22.93 -5.88
CA LEU A 206 11.57 -23.78 -4.78
C LEU A 206 11.08 -25.16 -5.25
N LYS A 207 10.39 -25.23 -6.39
CA LYS A 207 9.97 -26.50 -6.97
C LYS A 207 11.16 -27.42 -7.28
N ARG A 208 12.29 -26.90 -7.73
CA ARG A 208 13.52 -27.71 -7.96
C ARG A 208 13.98 -28.38 -6.66
N TYR A 209 14.02 -27.66 -5.54
CA TYR A 209 14.39 -28.25 -4.25
C TYR A 209 13.38 -29.28 -3.76
N LEU A 210 12.08 -29.02 -3.90
CA LEU A 210 11.02 -29.98 -3.58
C LEU A 210 11.17 -31.27 -4.40
N GLN A 211 11.38 -31.14 -5.71
CA GLN A 211 11.58 -32.28 -6.62
C GLN A 211 12.85 -33.08 -6.30
N ARG A 212 13.85 -32.43 -5.70
CA ARG A 212 15.10 -33.07 -5.24
C ARG A 212 15.02 -33.65 -3.83
N GLY A 213 13.84 -33.62 -3.22
CA GLY A 213 13.55 -34.30 -1.95
C GLY A 213 13.68 -33.42 -0.71
N ALA A 214 13.72 -32.09 -0.84
CA ALA A 214 13.61 -31.21 0.31
C ALA A 214 12.16 -31.18 0.82
N PRO A 215 11.91 -31.35 2.14
CA PRO A 215 10.58 -31.14 2.71
C PRO A 215 10.17 -29.67 2.58
N ALA A 216 8.93 -29.40 2.15
CA ALA A 216 8.42 -28.04 2.01
C ALA A 216 8.57 -27.23 3.30
N SER A 217 8.24 -27.84 4.45
CA SER A 217 8.34 -27.21 5.77
C SER A 217 9.74 -26.78 6.19
N LYS A 218 10.79 -27.20 5.46
CA LYS A 218 12.19 -26.78 5.69
C LYS A 218 12.67 -25.72 4.70
N LEU A 219 11.91 -25.40 3.66
CA LEU A 219 12.30 -24.41 2.66
C LEU A 219 11.78 -23.02 3.04
N ASN A 220 12.63 -22.02 2.89
CA ASN A 220 12.25 -20.62 3.00
C ASN A 220 12.46 -19.90 1.66
N LEU A 221 11.46 -19.11 1.25
CA LEU A 221 11.54 -18.23 0.09
C LEU A 221 12.40 -16.99 0.41
N GLY A 222 13.33 -16.65 -0.49
CA GLY A 222 14.16 -15.45 -0.37
C GLY A 222 13.52 -14.20 -0.97
N LEU A 223 13.44 -13.14 -0.17
CA LEU A 223 12.98 -11.81 -0.59
C LEU A 223 14.18 -10.89 -0.77
N GLY A 224 14.42 -10.45 -2.01
CA GLY A 224 15.50 -9.52 -2.34
C GLY A 224 15.04 -8.10 -2.08
N TYR A 225 15.35 -7.56 -0.90
CA TYR A 225 14.88 -6.23 -0.49
C TYR A 225 15.67 -5.09 -1.15
N TYR A 226 16.19 -5.23 -2.36
CA TYR A 226 17.10 -4.26 -2.96
C TYR A 226 16.73 -3.95 -4.39
N ILE A 227 17.28 -2.86 -4.90
CA ILE A 227 17.08 -2.44 -6.28
C ILE A 227 18.22 -2.96 -7.12
N LYS A 228 17.93 -3.50 -8.31
CA LYS A 228 18.92 -3.75 -9.35
C LYS A 228 18.65 -2.95 -10.61
N TRP A 229 19.73 -2.63 -11.32
CA TRP A 229 19.66 -2.08 -12.65
C TRP A 229 20.66 -2.73 -13.60
N PHE A 230 20.33 -2.71 -14.89
CA PHE A 230 21.13 -3.32 -15.96
C PHE A 230 21.08 -2.44 -17.20
N ASN A 231 22.23 -2.08 -17.75
CA ASN A 231 22.28 -1.40 -19.05
C ASN A 231 21.95 -2.39 -20.17
N THR A 232 21.18 -1.92 -21.14
CA THR A 232 20.59 -2.74 -22.19
C THR A 232 20.95 -2.19 -23.56
N GLN A 233 20.80 -3.02 -24.58
CA GLN A 233 20.69 -2.52 -25.94
C GLN A 233 19.31 -1.85 -26.12
N PRO A 234 19.12 -1.01 -27.15
CA PRO A 234 17.81 -0.50 -27.50
C PRO A 234 16.77 -1.62 -27.60
N CYS A 235 15.61 -1.40 -26.99
CA CYS A 235 14.58 -2.39 -26.79
C CYS A 235 13.20 -1.81 -27.11
N ASP A 236 12.20 -2.67 -27.30
CA ASP A 236 10.80 -2.25 -27.34
C ASP A 236 10.32 -1.92 -25.91
N PRO A 237 9.95 -0.67 -25.60
CA PRO A 237 9.43 -0.31 -24.27
C PRO A 237 8.20 -1.12 -23.87
N GLN A 238 7.40 -1.57 -24.85
CA GLN A 238 6.21 -2.39 -24.60
C GLN A 238 6.55 -3.84 -24.27
N ARG A 239 7.75 -4.33 -24.60
CA ARG A 239 8.18 -5.72 -24.37
C ARG A 239 9.66 -5.83 -23.94
N PRO A 240 10.02 -5.33 -22.74
CA PRO A 240 11.39 -5.26 -22.28
C PRO A 240 11.96 -6.59 -21.78
N LEU A 241 11.11 -7.48 -21.28
CA LEU A 241 11.55 -8.81 -20.87
C LEU A 241 12.08 -9.60 -22.08
N GLY A 242 13.28 -10.16 -21.93
CA GLY A 242 14.00 -10.88 -23.00
C GLY A 242 14.84 -10.01 -23.92
N CYS A 243 14.84 -8.67 -23.76
CA CYS A 243 15.72 -7.81 -24.54
C CYS A 243 17.19 -8.02 -24.22
N ALA A 244 18.06 -7.83 -25.21
CA ALA A 244 19.50 -7.99 -25.04
C ALA A 244 20.07 -6.96 -24.06
N THR A 245 20.91 -7.41 -23.14
CA THR A 245 21.69 -6.52 -22.28
C THR A 245 22.89 -5.97 -23.04
N GLN A 246 23.54 -4.94 -22.49
CA GLN A 246 24.93 -4.66 -22.86
C GLN A 246 25.83 -5.76 -22.29
N LEU A 247 27.13 -5.71 -22.61
CA LEU A 247 28.10 -6.58 -21.97
C LEU A 247 28.24 -6.17 -20.49
N LEU A 248 27.67 -7.00 -19.60
CA LEU A 248 27.60 -6.72 -18.16
C LEU A 248 28.85 -7.19 -17.41
N GLU A 249 29.51 -8.22 -17.92
CA GLU A 249 30.80 -8.70 -17.41
C GLU A 249 31.80 -8.94 -18.54
N ASP A 250 33.09 -8.87 -18.21
CA ASP A 250 34.16 -9.16 -19.15
C ASP A 250 34.06 -10.63 -19.63
N PRO A 251 34.05 -10.88 -20.96
CA PRO A 251 33.75 -12.19 -21.50
C PRO A 251 34.84 -13.23 -21.23
N VAL A 252 36.05 -12.79 -20.86
CA VAL A 252 37.22 -13.65 -20.58
C VAL A 252 37.39 -13.87 -19.08
N THR A 253 37.30 -12.82 -18.28
CA THR A 253 37.63 -12.83 -16.84
C THR A 253 36.40 -12.89 -15.94
N GLY A 254 35.23 -12.45 -16.40
CA GLY A 254 34.00 -12.36 -15.61
C GLY A 254 33.99 -11.16 -14.66
N ALA A 255 34.93 -10.22 -14.82
CA ALA A 255 34.97 -8.96 -14.08
C ALA A 255 33.77 -8.07 -14.43
N ASP A 256 33.28 -7.30 -13.47
CA ASP A 256 32.17 -6.37 -13.68
C ASP A 256 32.59 -5.24 -14.63
N MET A 257 31.77 -4.97 -15.66
CA MET A 257 32.00 -3.91 -16.64
C MET A 257 31.44 -2.54 -16.20
N GLY A 258 30.80 -2.45 -15.02
CA GLY A 258 30.15 -1.24 -14.53
C GLY A 258 28.82 -0.94 -15.23
N ASN A 259 28.26 -1.93 -15.92
CA ASN A 259 27.01 -1.83 -16.69
C ASN A 259 25.80 -2.42 -15.95
N THR A 260 25.97 -2.79 -14.69
CA THR A 260 24.91 -3.22 -13.79
C THR A 260 25.25 -2.82 -12.37
N GLY A 261 24.26 -2.76 -11.49
CA GLY A 261 24.50 -2.48 -10.08
C GLY A 261 23.28 -2.74 -9.21
N ALA A 262 23.47 -2.53 -7.92
CA ALA A 262 22.42 -2.62 -6.92
C ALA A 262 22.63 -1.58 -5.81
N PHE A 263 21.56 -1.13 -5.17
CA PHE A 263 21.61 -0.29 -3.97
C PHE A 263 20.40 -0.50 -3.08
N SER A 264 20.53 -0.07 -1.81
CA SER A 264 19.48 -0.23 -0.81
C SER A 264 18.43 0.85 -0.89
N TRP A 265 17.21 0.52 -0.51
CA TRP A 265 16.17 1.52 -0.25
C TRP A 265 16.55 2.49 0.88
N HIS A 266 17.50 2.11 1.73
CA HIS A 266 18.09 2.99 2.75
C HIS A 266 19.22 3.88 2.22
N ASP A 267 19.93 3.44 1.18
CA ASP A 267 21.06 4.18 0.64
C ASP A 267 20.58 5.40 -0.15
N LYS A 268 21.43 6.42 -0.22
CA LYS A 268 21.17 7.51 -1.16
C LYS A 268 21.29 6.97 -2.58
N THR A 269 20.26 7.22 -3.40
CA THR A 269 20.33 6.90 -4.83
C THR A 269 21.53 7.64 -5.44
N PRO A 270 22.44 6.93 -6.16
CA PRO A 270 23.56 7.58 -6.82
C PRO A 270 23.07 8.69 -7.77
N PRO A 271 23.68 9.89 -7.78
CA PRO A 271 23.17 11.04 -8.53
C PRO A 271 22.95 10.76 -10.03
N GLU A 272 23.83 9.98 -10.65
CA GLU A 272 23.77 9.55 -12.05
C GLU A 272 22.62 8.57 -12.35
N LEU A 273 22.06 7.94 -11.32
CA LEU A 273 20.94 7.03 -11.44
C LEU A 273 19.60 7.69 -11.03
N ALA A 274 19.64 8.83 -10.34
CA ALA A 274 18.49 9.40 -9.64
C ALA A 274 17.28 9.69 -10.56
N SER A 275 17.51 10.34 -11.70
CA SER A 275 16.44 10.67 -12.67
C SER A 275 15.81 9.41 -13.26
N SER A 276 16.64 8.47 -13.68
CA SER A 276 16.20 7.18 -14.24
C SER A 276 15.44 6.35 -13.22
N PHE A 277 15.93 6.31 -11.98
CA PHE A 277 15.30 5.58 -10.90
C PHE A 277 13.97 6.22 -10.48
N ALA A 278 13.85 7.55 -10.48
CA ALA A 278 12.59 8.24 -10.24
C ALA A 278 11.54 7.86 -11.30
N ARG A 279 11.93 7.84 -12.58
CA ARG A 279 11.05 7.33 -13.67
C ARG A 279 10.66 5.88 -13.44
N SER A 280 11.55 5.04 -12.94
CA SER A 280 11.24 3.64 -12.65
C SER A 280 10.18 3.46 -11.55
N GLN A 281 10.04 4.42 -10.64
CA GLN A 281 9.02 4.41 -9.60
C GLN A 281 7.69 4.99 -10.11
N SER A 282 7.73 6.03 -10.95
CA SER A 282 6.53 6.68 -11.48
C SER A 282 5.89 5.95 -12.66
N TYR A 283 6.70 5.31 -13.51
CA TYR A 283 6.26 4.77 -14.80
C TYR A 283 6.52 3.28 -14.97
N GLY A 284 7.00 2.59 -13.93
CA GLY A 284 7.14 1.14 -13.96
C GLY A 284 5.78 0.44 -14.00
N ARG A 285 5.81 -0.84 -14.36
CA ARG A 285 4.60 -1.64 -14.57
C ARG A 285 4.76 -3.04 -14.02
N TYR A 286 3.61 -3.64 -13.72
CA TYR A 286 3.51 -5.07 -13.42
C TYR A 286 3.39 -5.86 -14.73
N PHE A 287 4.13 -6.96 -14.81
CA PHE A 287 4.04 -7.91 -15.91
C PHE A 287 3.03 -9.02 -15.58
N GLU A 288 2.66 -9.82 -16.58
CA GLU A 288 1.68 -10.91 -16.42
C GLU A 288 2.06 -11.92 -15.34
N ASP A 289 3.35 -12.06 -15.06
CA ASP A 289 3.88 -12.96 -14.03
C ASP A 289 3.78 -12.38 -12.61
N GLY A 290 3.33 -11.13 -12.46
CA GLY A 290 3.24 -10.40 -11.19
C GLY A 290 4.53 -9.69 -10.77
N SER A 291 5.59 -9.75 -11.58
CA SER A 291 6.84 -9.03 -11.35
C SER A 291 6.71 -7.55 -11.72
N TYR A 292 7.48 -6.66 -11.08
CA TYR A 292 7.49 -5.23 -11.37
C TYR A 292 8.79 -4.81 -12.07
N GLY A 293 8.70 -3.93 -13.06
CA GLY A 293 9.92 -3.39 -13.66
C GLY A 293 9.66 -2.20 -14.57
N TYR A 294 10.76 -1.55 -14.95
CA TYR A 294 10.73 -0.40 -15.84
C TYR A 294 11.93 -0.41 -16.76
N TRP A 295 11.68 -0.19 -18.04
CA TRP A 295 12.75 0.05 -19.01
C TRP A 295 12.78 1.54 -19.36
N ASP A 296 13.89 2.17 -19.01
CA ASP A 296 14.15 3.58 -19.30
C ASP A 296 14.76 3.71 -20.69
N ALA A 297 13.96 4.18 -21.65
CA ALA A 297 14.38 4.35 -23.04
C ALA A 297 15.45 5.46 -23.21
N GLU A 298 15.46 6.47 -22.33
CA GLU A 298 16.43 7.58 -22.40
C GLU A 298 17.83 7.10 -22.01
N GLU A 299 17.90 6.24 -21.00
CA GLU A 299 19.16 5.74 -20.42
C GLU A 299 19.52 4.33 -20.91
N GLN A 300 18.64 3.70 -21.70
CA GLN A 300 18.72 2.29 -22.10
C GLN A 300 18.95 1.37 -20.90
N ARG A 301 18.18 1.57 -19.83
CA ARG A 301 18.39 0.91 -18.55
C ARG A 301 17.15 0.15 -18.08
N TRP A 302 17.36 -1.09 -17.69
CA TRP A 302 16.36 -1.91 -17.02
C TRP A 302 16.44 -1.74 -15.51
N TRP A 303 15.29 -1.53 -14.87
CA TRP A 303 15.11 -1.47 -13.42
C TRP A 303 14.27 -2.64 -12.94
N SER A 304 14.75 -3.33 -11.91
CA SER A 304 14.09 -4.50 -11.33
C SER A 304 14.19 -4.47 -9.81
N PHE A 305 13.04 -4.58 -9.14
CA PHE A 305 12.92 -4.59 -7.68
C PHE A 305 11.53 -5.07 -7.24
N ASP A 306 11.44 -5.60 -6.02
CA ASP A 306 10.16 -6.00 -5.44
C ASP A 306 9.40 -4.79 -4.85
N THR A 307 8.16 -4.58 -5.26
CA THR A 307 7.20 -3.68 -4.58
C THR A 307 6.41 -4.45 -3.51
N PRO A 308 5.66 -3.77 -2.61
CA PRO A 308 4.76 -4.46 -1.69
C PRO A 308 3.78 -5.41 -2.39
N SER A 309 3.28 -5.04 -3.57
CA SER A 309 2.40 -5.90 -4.37
C SER A 309 3.14 -7.14 -4.89
N VAL A 310 4.39 -7.03 -5.36
CA VAL A 310 5.19 -8.20 -5.77
C VAL A 310 5.40 -9.14 -4.57
N ILE A 311 5.73 -8.59 -3.40
CA ILE A 311 5.90 -9.39 -2.17
C ILE A 311 4.58 -10.09 -1.83
N ALA A 312 3.45 -9.39 -1.84
CA ALA A 312 2.13 -9.97 -1.59
C ALA A 312 1.81 -11.12 -2.55
N HIS A 313 2.11 -10.96 -3.85
CA HIS A 313 1.95 -12.01 -4.86
C HIS A 313 2.85 -13.21 -4.60
N LYS A 314 4.09 -13.00 -4.14
CA LYS A 314 4.98 -14.11 -3.73
C LYS A 314 4.41 -14.87 -2.52
N LEU A 315 3.89 -14.15 -1.52
CA LEU A 315 3.32 -14.78 -0.32
C LEU A 315 2.05 -15.60 -0.66
N SER A 316 1.13 -15.02 -1.43
CA SER A 316 -0.13 -15.69 -1.80
C SER A 316 0.07 -16.77 -2.87
N GLY A 317 0.96 -16.54 -3.84
CA GLY A 317 1.16 -17.40 -5.01
C GLY A 317 2.25 -18.46 -4.87
N ILE A 318 3.12 -18.37 -3.86
CA ILE A 318 4.23 -19.31 -3.65
C ILE A 318 4.17 -19.94 -2.25
N VAL A 319 4.14 -19.12 -1.19
CA VAL A 319 4.26 -19.63 0.18
C VAL A 319 3.07 -20.53 0.52
N SER A 320 1.85 -20.02 0.36
CA SER A 320 0.63 -20.77 0.68
C SER A 320 0.42 -22.01 -0.20
N PRO A 321 0.57 -21.93 -1.55
CA PRO A 321 0.32 -23.09 -2.42
C PRO A 321 1.38 -24.20 -2.32
N LEU A 322 2.65 -23.85 -2.05
CA LEU A 322 3.70 -24.86 -1.90
C LEU A 322 3.81 -25.39 -0.46
N GLY A 323 3.15 -24.75 0.51
CA GLY A 323 3.18 -25.16 1.92
C GLY A 323 4.60 -25.13 2.51
N ILE A 324 5.42 -24.16 2.08
CA ILE A 324 6.81 -24.05 2.53
C ILE A 324 6.91 -23.48 3.96
N GLY A 325 8.05 -23.69 4.60
CA GLY A 325 8.29 -23.35 6.01
C GLY A 325 8.20 -21.86 6.34
N GLY A 326 8.54 -20.99 5.38
CA GLY A 326 8.45 -19.55 5.57
C GLY A 326 9.17 -18.73 4.51
N VAL A 327 9.62 -17.54 4.94
CA VAL A 327 10.35 -16.58 4.10
C VAL A 327 11.55 -16.02 4.87
N PHE A 328 12.55 -15.54 4.14
CA PHE A 328 13.62 -14.72 4.68
C PHE A 328 13.90 -13.54 3.75
N ALA A 329 14.49 -12.47 4.25
CA ALA A 329 14.88 -11.32 3.42
C ALA A 329 16.37 -11.01 3.52
N TRP A 330 16.92 -10.58 2.39
CA TRP A 330 18.27 -10.07 2.20
C TRP A 330 18.20 -8.58 1.85
N GLY A 331 18.53 -7.64 2.76
CA GLY A 331 18.63 -7.77 4.22
C GLY A 331 17.67 -6.82 4.97
N LEU A 332 17.67 -6.84 6.30
CA LEU A 332 16.67 -6.18 7.17
C LEU A 332 16.44 -4.69 6.87
N VAL A 333 17.50 -3.94 6.57
CA VAL A 333 17.45 -2.47 6.37
C VAL A 333 17.09 -2.10 4.94
N TRP A 334 17.04 -3.08 4.06
CA TRP A 334 16.73 -2.85 2.68
C TRP A 334 15.21 -2.71 2.46
N ALA A 335 14.37 -2.98 3.47
CA ALA A 335 13.01 -2.47 3.46
C ALA A 335 13.00 -1.01 3.92
N ARG A 336 12.60 -0.07 3.05
CA ARG A 336 11.95 1.14 3.58
C ARG A 336 10.72 0.67 4.38
N PRO A 337 10.47 1.18 5.59
CA PRO A 337 9.22 0.92 6.29
C PRO A 337 8.09 1.49 5.43
N PHE A 338 7.49 0.67 4.58
CA PHE A 338 6.41 1.08 3.68
C PHE A 338 5.06 0.44 4.02
N SER A 339 4.91 -0.18 5.19
CA SER A 339 3.57 -0.40 5.76
C SER A 339 3.35 0.49 6.97
N THR A 340 3.15 1.79 6.72
CA THR A 340 2.24 2.60 7.54
C THR A 340 0.77 2.26 7.24
N LEU A 341 0.51 1.32 6.33
CA LEU A 341 -0.83 0.87 6.02
C LEU A 341 -1.41 0.09 7.21
N PRO A 342 -2.61 0.46 7.69
CA PRO A 342 -3.27 -0.18 8.81
C PRO A 342 -3.71 -1.61 8.45
N LEU A 343 -3.90 -2.44 9.48
CA LEU A 343 -4.69 -3.67 9.33
C LEU A 343 -6.19 -3.33 9.38
N PRO A 344 -7.07 -4.18 8.83
CA PRO A 344 -8.51 -4.04 9.01
C PRO A 344 -8.88 -3.97 10.49
N PHE A 345 -9.85 -3.12 10.84
CA PHE A 345 -10.31 -3.02 12.22
C PHE A 345 -11.18 -4.23 12.59
N GLU A 346 -10.79 -4.95 13.63
CA GLU A 346 -11.57 -6.08 14.15
C GLU A 346 -12.81 -5.65 14.94
N ARG A 347 -12.82 -4.41 15.47
CA ARG A 347 -13.91 -3.84 16.26
C ARG A 347 -14.24 -2.43 15.79
N ILE A 348 -15.52 -2.17 15.60
CA ILE A 348 -16.04 -0.85 15.21
C ILE A 348 -16.34 -0.01 16.46
N GLU A 349 -15.97 1.27 16.40
CA GLU A 349 -16.12 2.24 17.47
C GLU A 349 -16.89 3.45 16.94
N LEU A 350 -18.16 3.54 17.31
CA LEU A 350 -19.09 4.55 16.78
C LEU A 350 -18.96 5.95 17.43
N GLY A 351 -18.33 6.02 18.60
CA GLY A 351 -18.35 7.24 19.41
C GLY A 351 -19.77 7.60 19.90
N PRO A 352 -19.96 8.80 20.48
CA PRO A 352 -21.21 9.15 21.17
C PRO A 352 -22.35 9.61 20.26
N ARG A 353 -22.05 9.99 19.01
CA ARG A 353 -23.01 10.68 18.13
C ARG A 353 -24.27 9.85 17.83
N PRO A 354 -24.17 8.56 17.44
CA PRO A 354 -25.36 7.73 17.25
C PRO A 354 -26.29 7.68 18.45
N TYR A 355 -25.74 7.50 19.66
CA TYR A 355 -26.55 7.38 20.88
C TYR A 355 -27.22 8.70 21.25
N TYR A 356 -26.50 9.82 21.12
CA TYR A 356 -27.08 11.15 21.30
C TYR A 356 -28.26 11.40 20.35
N LEU A 357 -28.15 10.96 19.09
CA LEU A 357 -29.25 11.05 18.13
C LEU A 357 -30.45 10.25 18.59
N VAL A 358 -30.26 8.99 19.01
CA VAL A 358 -31.35 8.14 19.55
C VAL A 358 -32.02 8.77 20.77
N ASP A 359 -31.23 9.25 21.75
CA ASP A 359 -31.72 9.86 22.98
C ASP A 359 -32.64 11.06 22.71
N THR A 360 -32.29 11.86 21.70
CA THR A 360 -33.02 13.08 21.32
C THR A 360 -34.19 12.82 20.37
N MET A 361 -34.42 11.57 19.94
CA MET A 361 -35.60 11.22 19.14
C MET A 361 -36.89 11.39 19.96
N SER A 362 -37.96 11.77 19.25
CA SER A 362 -39.33 11.63 19.77
C SER A 362 -39.65 10.16 20.05
N GLU A 363 -40.41 9.88 21.11
CA GLU A 363 -40.85 8.52 21.43
C GLU A 363 -41.64 7.89 20.27
N GLY A 364 -41.30 6.64 19.93
CA GLY A 364 -41.93 5.92 18.85
C GLY A 364 -41.25 4.59 18.52
N PRO A 365 -41.84 3.78 17.62
CA PRO A 365 -41.33 2.44 17.30
C PRO A 365 -39.89 2.44 16.82
N LEU A 366 -39.50 3.40 15.97
CA LEU A 366 -38.14 3.53 15.47
C LEU A 366 -37.13 3.79 16.59
N LYS A 367 -37.45 4.73 17.51
CA LYS A 367 -36.60 4.99 18.69
C LYS A 367 -36.44 3.72 19.53
N SER A 368 -37.53 3.02 19.82
CA SER A 368 -37.47 1.77 20.60
C SER A 368 -36.62 0.70 19.91
N ARG A 369 -36.69 0.59 18.58
CA ARG A 369 -35.88 -0.35 17.80
C ARG A 369 -34.40 0.03 17.84
N LEU A 370 -34.07 1.30 17.59
CA LEU A 370 -32.71 1.80 17.63
C LEU A 370 -32.10 1.69 19.03
N ALA A 371 -32.84 2.03 20.09
CA ALA A 371 -32.36 1.89 21.47
C ALA A 371 -32.05 0.41 21.85
N ALA A 372 -32.79 -0.55 21.29
CA ALA A 372 -32.51 -1.98 21.51
C ALA A 372 -31.18 -2.46 20.90
N CYS A 373 -30.55 -1.66 20.04
CA CYS A 373 -29.29 -1.96 19.36
C CYS A 373 -28.06 -1.33 20.03
N GLU A 374 -28.21 -0.57 21.13
CA GLU A 374 -27.13 0.21 21.74
C GLU A 374 -25.90 -0.64 22.11
N GLU A 375 -26.14 -1.85 22.62
CA GLU A 375 -25.11 -2.80 23.05
C GLU A 375 -24.78 -3.86 21.98
N MET A 376 -25.22 -3.66 20.74
CA MET A 376 -24.94 -4.58 19.62
C MET A 376 -23.46 -4.50 19.22
N GLU A 377 -22.88 -5.65 18.87
CA GLU A 377 -21.55 -5.69 18.24
C GLU A 377 -21.63 -5.15 16.81
N MET A 378 -21.00 -4.00 16.57
CA MET A 378 -21.01 -3.30 15.29
C MET A 378 -19.98 -3.85 14.31
N ARG A 379 -20.32 -3.86 13.02
CA ARG A 379 -19.46 -4.30 11.91
C ARG A 379 -19.43 -3.26 10.79
N PRO A 380 -18.37 -3.23 9.95
CA PRO A 380 -18.37 -2.38 8.77
C PRO A 380 -19.58 -2.70 7.87
N SER A 381 -20.32 -1.67 7.42
CA SER A 381 -21.42 -1.85 6.45
C SER A 381 -21.14 -1.09 5.16
N LYS A 382 -21.37 -1.75 4.02
CA LYS A 382 -21.27 -1.13 2.69
C LYS A 382 -22.36 -0.09 2.45
N TRP A 383 -23.43 -0.13 3.23
CA TRP A 383 -24.48 0.87 3.23
C TRP A 383 -23.99 2.21 3.83
N SER A 384 -23.00 2.16 4.72
CA SER A 384 -22.31 3.34 5.26
C SER A 384 -21.14 3.73 4.36
N ILE A 385 -21.28 4.88 3.70
CA ILE A 385 -20.24 5.46 2.84
C ILE A 385 -19.60 6.64 3.54
N GLY A 386 -18.30 6.54 3.81
CA GLY A 386 -17.53 7.61 4.43
C GLY A 386 -17.23 8.73 3.43
N HIS A 387 -18.05 9.77 3.45
CA HIS A 387 -17.88 10.97 2.61
C HIS A 387 -16.60 11.70 3.04
N ARG A 388 -15.65 11.84 2.12
CA ARG A 388 -14.35 12.50 2.30
C ARG A 388 -13.53 11.97 3.46
N GLY A 389 -13.63 10.66 3.66
CA GLY A 389 -13.03 9.93 4.76
C GLY A 389 -14.00 9.58 5.89
N GLY A 390 -15.22 10.13 5.91
CA GLY A 390 -16.30 9.70 6.81
C GLY A 390 -16.19 10.18 8.25
N ALA A 391 -15.29 11.11 8.55
CA ALA A 391 -15.09 11.68 9.89
C ALA A 391 -14.92 13.22 9.87
N ALA A 392 -15.47 13.87 8.85
CA ALA A 392 -15.26 15.28 8.51
C ALA A 392 -15.80 16.27 9.56
N LEU A 393 -16.56 15.82 10.57
CA LEU A 393 -16.94 16.66 11.70
C LEU A 393 -15.75 16.99 12.61
N GLN A 394 -14.75 16.11 12.68
CA GLN A 394 -13.65 16.22 13.64
C GLN A 394 -12.27 16.07 13.01
N PHE A 395 -12.19 15.61 11.76
CA PHE A 395 -10.94 15.40 11.03
C PHE A 395 -10.98 16.14 9.69
N PRO A 396 -9.82 16.65 9.21
CA PRO A 396 -9.74 17.27 7.89
C PRO A 396 -10.18 16.33 6.76
N GLU A 397 -11.05 16.82 5.88
CA GLU A 397 -11.55 16.09 4.72
C GLU A 397 -10.39 15.54 3.86
N HIS A 398 -10.56 14.32 3.34
CA HIS A 398 -9.58 13.61 2.48
C HIS A 398 -8.20 13.41 3.10
N SER A 399 -8.05 13.60 4.41
CA SER A 399 -6.82 13.24 5.11
C SER A 399 -6.75 11.73 5.40
N ARG A 400 -5.53 11.22 5.61
CA ARG A 400 -5.32 9.85 6.08
C ARG A 400 -6.05 9.59 7.41
N GLU A 401 -6.05 10.58 8.30
CA GLU A 401 -6.65 10.49 9.62
C GLU A 401 -8.18 10.43 9.54
N ALA A 402 -8.80 11.23 8.67
CA ALA A 402 -10.23 11.16 8.44
C ALA A 402 -10.64 9.77 7.92
N ASN A 403 -9.95 9.25 6.90
CA ASN A 403 -10.21 7.92 6.33
C ASN A 403 -10.10 6.80 7.38
N LEU A 404 -9.07 6.83 8.21
CA LEU A 404 -8.91 5.87 9.31
C LEU A 404 -10.04 5.97 10.34
N ALA A 405 -10.43 7.19 10.71
CA ALA A 405 -11.51 7.42 11.64
C ALA A 405 -12.87 6.95 11.07
N GLY A 406 -13.17 7.25 9.80
CA GLY A 406 -14.38 6.75 9.14
C GLY A 406 -14.44 5.23 9.08
N ALA A 407 -13.32 4.58 8.73
CA ALA A 407 -13.23 3.12 8.77
C ALA A 407 -13.39 2.56 10.19
N ARG A 408 -12.81 3.20 11.21
CA ARG A 408 -12.99 2.84 12.63
C ARG A 408 -14.45 2.96 13.07
N MET A 409 -15.16 3.93 12.51
CA MET A 409 -16.60 4.16 12.72
C MET A 409 -17.50 3.22 11.90
N GLY A 410 -16.92 2.33 11.07
CA GLY A 410 -17.62 1.26 10.37
C GLY A 410 -18.09 1.59 8.95
N ALA A 411 -17.55 2.65 8.33
CA ALA A 411 -17.69 2.85 6.89
C ALA A 411 -17.20 1.60 6.13
N GLY A 412 -18.06 1.02 5.31
CA GLY A 412 -17.71 -0.10 4.42
C GLY A 412 -17.16 0.35 3.06
N VAL A 413 -17.34 1.64 2.75
CA VAL A 413 -16.90 2.31 1.51
C VAL A 413 -16.26 3.64 1.89
N LEU A 414 -15.09 3.96 1.31
CA LEU A 414 -14.42 5.25 1.53
C LEU A 414 -14.27 6.02 0.22
N GLU A 415 -14.54 7.32 0.30
CA GLU A 415 -14.48 8.26 -0.81
C GLU A 415 -13.13 8.97 -0.90
N CYS A 416 -12.67 9.14 -2.14
CA CYS A 416 -11.64 10.10 -2.52
C CYS A 416 -12.21 11.00 -3.61
N ASP A 417 -12.27 12.31 -3.36
CA ASP A 417 -12.61 13.28 -4.39
C ASP A 417 -11.34 13.52 -5.19
N VAL A 418 -11.28 12.92 -6.36
CA VAL A 418 -10.09 12.89 -7.20
C VAL A 418 -9.99 14.23 -7.91
N SER A 419 -8.89 14.95 -7.70
CA SER A 419 -8.41 16.07 -8.53
C SER A 419 -6.98 15.78 -9.01
N PHE A 420 -6.36 16.69 -9.78
CA PHE A 420 -5.00 16.50 -10.28
C PHE A 420 -4.08 17.68 -10.03
N THR A 421 -2.80 17.38 -9.81
CA THR A 421 -1.72 18.35 -9.63
C THR A 421 -1.18 18.88 -10.95
N LYS A 422 -0.32 19.89 -10.90
CA LYS A 422 0.36 20.46 -12.08
C LYS A 422 1.09 19.41 -12.93
N ASP A 423 1.75 18.46 -12.26
CA ASP A 423 2.44 17.32 -12.86
C ASP A 423 1.50 16.10 -13.09
N ARG A 424 0.19 16.36 -13.17
CA ARG A 424 -0.87 15.42 -13.55
C ARG A 424 -0.95 14.18 -12.65
N GLN A 425 -0.55 14.30 -11.39
CA GLN A 425 -0.73 13.25 -10.39
C GLN A 425 -2.10 13.41 -9.73
N LEU A 426 -2.78 12.30 -9.48
CA LEU A 426 -4.11 12.31 -8.88
C LEU A 426 -4.03 12.41 -7.35
N VAL A 427 -4.84 13.28 -6.76
CA VAL A 427 -4.87 13.53 -5.30
C VAL A 427 -6.31 13.60 -4.78
N CYS A 428 -6.52 13.29 -3.51
CA CYS A 428 -7.84 13.38 -2.86
C CYS A 428 -8.05 14.79 -2.28
N ARG A 429 -9.00 15.55 -2.81
CA ARG A 429 -9.35 16.93 -2.42
C ARG A 429 -10.80 17.25 -2.78
N HIS A 430 -11.47 17.98 -1.88
CA HIS A 430 -12.88 18.36 -2.05
C HIS A 430 -13.15 19.13 -3.35
N SER A 431 -12.23 19.94 -3.84
CA SER A 431 -12.32 20.56 -5.16
C SER A 431 -10.93 20.88 -5.68
N GLN A 432 -10.80 21.12 -6.99
CA GLN A 432 -9.50 21.45 -7.57
C GLN A 432 -8.91 22.74 -6.98
N CYS A 433 -9.75 23.71 -6.57
CA CYS A 433 -9.31 25.02 -6.06
C CYS A 433 -9.65 25.27 -4.58
N ASP A 434 -9.68 24.22 -3.76
CA ASP A 434 -10.05 24.29 -2.33
C ASP A 434 -8.87 24.48 -1.37
N LEU A 435 -7.62 24.48 -1.85
CA LEU A 435 -6.46 24.31 -0.97
C LEU A 435 -6.36 25.42 0.08
N HIS A 436 -6.84 26.62 -0.22
CA HIS A 436 -6.77 27.76 0.70
C HIS A 436 -7.73 27.65 1.91
N THR A 437 -8.85 26.95 1.79
CA THR A 437 -9.79 26.75 2.91
C THR A 437 -9.56 25.45 3.66
N THR A 438 -8.83 24.51 3.06
CA THR A 438 -8.72 23.12 3.54
C THR A 438 -7.30 22.67 3.86
N THR A 439 -6.30 23.53 3.59
CA THR A 439 -4.89 23.27 3.95
C THR A 439 -4.24 24.51 4.55
N ASN A 440 -2.97 24.37 4.92
CA ASN A 440 -2.12 25.47 5.35
C ASN A 440 -1.40 26.21 4.21
N ILE A 441 -1.78 26.02 2.94
CA ILE A 441 -1.02 26.54 1.78
C ILE A 441 -0.75 28.05 1.85
N VAL A 442 -1.70 28.85 2.35
CA VAL A 442 -1.57 30.31 2.48
C VAL A 442 -0.48 30.74 3.47
N MET A 443 -0.06 29.85 4.37
CA MET A 443 1.02 30.08 5.34
C MET A 443 2.40 29.72 4.82
N ILE A 444 2.50 29.07 3.66
CA ILE A 444 3.76 28.67 3.05
C ILE A 444 4.07 29.67 1.93
N PRO A 445 4.93 30.68 2.15
CA PRO A 445 5.05 31.81 1.23
C PRO A 445 5.32 31.44 -0.23
N GLU A 446 6.18 30.45 -0.45
CA GLU A 446 6.54 29.96 -1.77
C GLU A 446 5.41 29.21 -2.50
N LEU A 447 4.46 28.60 -1.76
CA LEU A 447 3.30 27.94 -2.35
C LEU A 447 2.12 28.91 -2.48
N ASN A 448 1.91 29.78 -1.49
CA ASN A 448 0.93 30.86 -1.56
C ASN A 448 1.17 31.76 -2.78
N ALA A 449 2.44 32.03 -3.13
CA ALA A 449 2.79 32.80 -4.32
C ALA A 449 2.42 32.11 -5.65
N LYS A 450 2.19 30.79 -5.65
CA LYS A 450 1.77 30.02 -6.83
C LYS A 450 0.27 29.92 -6.99
N CYS A 451 -0.49 30.21 -5.94
CA CYS A 451 -1.94 30.25 -6.01
C CYS A 451 -2.40 31.21 -7.11
N ARG A 452 -3.45 30.85 -7.85
CA ARG A 452 -4.09 31.76 -8.83
C ARG A 452 -4.40 33.13 -8.24
N GLN A 453 -4.85 33.13 -6.99
CA GLN A 453 -4.93 34.31 -6.15
C GLN A 453 -4.22 34.02 -4.82
N PRO A 454 -3.00 34.55 -4.62
CA PRO A 454 -2.35 34.53 -3.32
C PRO A 454 -3.21 35.24 -2.27
N PHE A 455 -3.03 34.89 -0.99
CA PHE A 455 -3.76 35.51 0.11
C PHE A 455 -3.76 37.05 0.04
N ARG A 456 -4.98 37.61 0.05
CA ARG A 456 -5.25 39.05 0.19
C ARG A 456 -5.95 39.27 1.54
N PRO A 457 -5.40 40.14 2.41
CA PRO A 457 -6.05 40.47 3.67
C PRO A 457 -7.32 41.27 3.45
N ALA A 458 -8.25 41.20 4.40
CA ALA A 458 -9.42 42.06 4.43
C ALA A 458 -9.02 43.54 4.57
N GLY A 459 -9.71 44.43 3.85
CA GLY A 459 -9.44 45.86 3.83
C GLY A 459 -10.44 46.63 2.97
N GLU A 460 -10.67 47.92 3.27
CA GLU A 460 -11.51 48.85 2.47
C GLU A 460 -12.92 48.34 2.10
N GLY A 461 -13.52 47.47 2.91
CA GLY A 461 -14.84 46.87 2.68
C GLY A 461 -14.81 45.55 1.91
N GLU A 462 -13.63 45.08 1.49
CA GLU A 462 -13.42 43.77 0.87
C GLU A 462 -13.06 42.70 1.93
N ALA A 463 -13.60 41.49 1.73
CA ALA A 463 -13.28 40.33 2.54
C ALA A 463 -11.89 39.76 2.17
N ALA A 464 -11.24 39.13 3.15
CA ALA A 464 -10.04 38.36 2.93
C ALA A 464 -10.30 37.23 1.93
N SER A 465 -9.38 37.02 1.00
CA SER A 465 -9.58 36.09 -0.11
C SER A 465 -8.28 35.43 -0.57
N ALA A 466 -8.40 34.21 -1.07
CA ALA A 466 -7.35 33.43 -1.72
C ALA A 466 -8.02 32.44 -2.67
N GLN A 467 -7.28 31.96 -3.68
CA GLN A 467 -7.71 30.87 -4.54
C GLN A 467 -6.47 30.07 -4.93
N CYS A 468 -6.34 28.87 -4.38
CA CYS A 468 -5.19 28.01 -4.54
C CYS A 468 -5.65 26.66 -5.06
N CYS A 469 -5.12 26.24 -6.22
CA CYS A 469 -5.54 25.01 -6.87
C CYS A 469 -4.47 23.93 -6.85
N THR A 470 -4.89 22.67 -6.81
CA THR A 470 -3.99 21.51 -6.96
C THR A 470 -3.23 21.58 -8.28
N SER A 471 -3.87 22.04 -9.36
CA SER A 471 -3.27 22.29 -10.68
C SER A 471 -2.12 23.30 -10.70
N ASP A 472 -1.96 24.13 -9.65
CA ASP A 472 -0.95 25.18 -9.60
C ASP A 472 0.39 24.69 -9.03
N ILE A 473 0.39 23.52 -8.37
CA ILE A 473 1.53 22.96 -7.64
C ILE A 473 1.79 21.51 -8.05
N THR A 474 3.03 21.04 -7.90
CA THR A 474 3.39 19.63 -8.16
C THR A 474 2.94 18.72 -7.02
N LEU A 475 2.90 17.40 -7.23
CA LEU A 475 2.63 16.43 -6.16
C LEU A 475 3.64 16.57 -5.01
N THR A 476 4.92 16.76 -5.33
CA THR A 476 5.96 16.95 -4.30
C THR A 476 5.67 18.15 -3.42
N GLU A 477 5.10 19.21 -3.98
CA GLU A 477 4.72 20.42 -3.24
C GLU A 477 3.42 20.23 -2.47
N PHE A 478 2.43 19.56 -3.08
CA PHE A 478 1.19 19.17 -2.42
C PHE A 478 1.48 18.36 -1.14
N LYS A 479 2.44 17.42 -1.19
CA LYS A 479 2.86 16.62 -0.03
C LYS A 479 3.49 17.40 1.12
N ARG A 480 3.77 18.69 0.95
CA ARG A 480 4.26 19.57 2.02
C ARG A 480 3.11 20.23 2.80
N LEU A 481 1.88 20.10 2.33
CA LEU A 481 0.70 20.71 2.94
C LEU A 481 0.22 19.90 4.15
N CYS A 482 -0.29 20.62 5.14
CA CYS A 482 -1.11 20.08 6.21
C CYS A 482 -2.57 20.31 5.86
N ALA A 483 -3.37 19.24 5.81
CA ALA A 483 -4.82 19.35 5.75
C ALA A 483 -5.34 19.93 7.08
N LYS A 484 -6.38 20.76 7.00
CA LYS A 484 -7.08 21.35 8.13
C LYS A 484 -8.59 21.26 7.90
N MET A 485 -9.38 21.57 8.93
CA MET A 485 -10.82 21.69 8.77
C MET A 485 -11.16 22.75 7.71
N ASP A 486 -12.14 22.43 6.86
CA ASP A 486 -12.61 23.37 5.85
C ASP A 486 -13.20 24.63 6.50
N GLY A 487 -12.85 25.79 5.95
CA GLY A 487 -13.28 27.10 6.41
C GLY A 487 -12.18 28.15 6.39
N PHE A 488 -12.56 29.43 6.38
CA PHE A 488 -11.63 30.55 6.46
C PHE A 488 -12.28 31.75 7.15
N ASN A 489 -11.47 32.67 7.68
CA ASN A 489 -11.93 33.90 8.29
C ASN A 489 -11.94 35.05 7.26
N ALA A 490 -13.13 35.42 6.81
CA ALA A 490 -13.34 36.50 5.84
C ALA A 490 -12.90 37.89 6.32
N SER A 491 -12.70 38.10 7.64
CA SER A 491 -12.21 39.36 8.20
C SER A 491 -10.71 39.35 8.51
N ALA A 492 -9.98 38.31 8.09
CA ALA A 492 -8.57 38.15 8.42
C ALA A 492 -7.67 39.19 7.75
N THR A 493 -6.79 39.82 8.54
CA THR A 493 -5.74 40.71 8.05
C THR A 493 -4.37 40.04 7.94
N SER A 494 -4.27 38.77 8.33
CA SER A 494 -3.07 37.94 8.21
C SER A 494 -3.41 36.54 7.70
N ALA A 495 -2.45 35.87 7.05
CA ALA A 495 -2.65 34.49 6.56
C ALA A 495 -2.93 33.50 7.70
N LYS A 496 -2.39 33.77 8.90
CA LYS A 496 -2.64 32.94 10.08
C LYS A 496 -4.08 33.05 10.53
N ASP A 497 -4.60 34.27 10.61
CA ASP A 497 -5.99 34.50 11.00
C ASP A 497 -6.96 33.99 9.94
N TYR A 498 -6.57 34.04 8.67
CA TYR A 498 -7.36 33.53 7.54
C TYR A 498 -7.68 32.05 7.69
N MET A 499 -6.74 31.25 8.20
CA MET A 499 -6.97 29.82 8.43
C MET A 499 -7.94 29.51 9.58
N ALA A 500 -8.19 30.46 10.49
CA ALA A 500 -9.01 30.28 11.69
C ALA A 500 -10.51 30.49 11.42
N GLY A 501 -11.07 29.65 10.54
CA GLY A 501 -12.47 29.73 10.10
C GLY A 501 -13.27 28.44 10.24
N THR A 502 -12.83 27.50 11.08
CA THR A 502 -13.53 26.24 11.33
C THR A 502 -14.93 26.53 11.88
N MET A 503 -15.95 25.92 11.28
CA MET A 503 -17.33 26.04 11.75
C MET A 503 -17.46 25.58 13.21
N SER A 504 -18.25 26.29 14.01
CA SER A 504 -18.32 26.09 15.47
C SER A 504 -18.87 24.73 15.92
N TRP A 505 -19.54 24.01 15.03
CA TRP A 505 -20.05 22.65 15.25
C TRP A 505 -19.09 21.55 14.77
N ARG A 506 -17.94 21.94 14.20
CA ARG A 506 -16.78 21.07 13.95
C ARG A 506 -15.70 21.37 15.01
N THR A 507 -14.62 20.58 15.04
CA THR A 507 -13.51 20.80 15.98
C THR A 507 -12.15 20.75 15.32
N ASP A 508 -11.22 21.59 15.79
CA ASP A 508 -9.81 21.53 15.43
C ASP A 508 -9.00 20.61 16.35
N LEU A 509 -9.64 19.95 17.33
CA LEU A 509 -8.96 19.11 18.33
C LEU A 509 -8.05 18.04 17.70
N TYR A 510 -8.48 17.46 16.58
CA TYR A 510 -7.72 16.44 15.85
C TYR A 510 -7.17 16.95 14.51
N ALA A 511 -7.31 18.26 14.23
CA ALA A 511 -6.93 18.89 12.97
C ALA A 511 -5.63 19.70 13.08
N THR A 512 -4.59 19.13 13.71
CA THR A 512 -3.30 19.82 13.93
C THR A 512 -2.46 19.91 12.65
N CYS A 513 -2.36 18.80 11.91
CA CYS A 513 -1.80 18.72 10.56
C CYS A 513 -2.25 17.38 9.94
N GLY A 514 -3.40 17.37 9.27
CA GLY A 514 -3.88 16.17 8.59
C GLY A 514 -2.98 15.81 7.40
N THR A 515 -2.76 14.52 7.19
CA THR A 515 -1.90 14.02 6.12
C THR A 515 -2.66 14.04 4.79
N VAL A 516 -2.22 14.87 3.85
CA VAL A 516 -2.81 14.91 2.49
C VAL A 516 -2.49 13.65 1.69
N MET A 517 -3.45 13.18 0.90
CA MET A 517 -3.35 11.88 0.22
C MET A 517 -3.24 12.01 -1.30
N GLU A 518 -2.30 11.25 -1.86
CA GLU A 518 -2.32 10.92 -3.29
C GLU A 518 -3.42 9.87 -3.51
N HIS A 519 -4.02 9.84 -4.70
CA HIS A 519 -5.05 8.86 -5.03
C HIS A 519 -4.53 7.41 -4.89
N THR A 520 -3.28 7.12 -5.28
CA THR A 520 -2.70 5.77 -5.16
C THR A 520 -2.48 5.36 -3.69
N GLU A 521 -2.08 6.30 -2.82
CA GLU A 521 -1.98 6.06 -1.37
C GLU A 521 -3.34 5.81 -0.74
N HIS A 522 -4.39 6.53 -1.20
CA HIS A 522 -5.76 6.28 -0.75
C HIS A 522 -6.21 4.88 -1.14
N ILE A 523 -5.97 4.47 -2.39
CA ILE A 523 -6.27 3.11 -2.84
C ILE A 523 -5.56 2.08 -1.96
N ALA A 524 -4.27 2.26 -1.69
CA ALA A 524 -3.51 1.36 -0.84
C ALA A 524 -4.04 1.29 0.60
N LEU A 525 -4.45 2.43 1.18
CA LEU A 525 -5.07 2.50 2.50
C LEU A 525 -6.39 1.72 2.57
N VAL A 526 -7.30 1.97 1.62
CA VAL A 526 -8.61 1.34 1.60
C VAL A 526 -8.52 -0.17 1.33
N GLU A 527 -7.58 -0.60 0.47
CA GLU A 527 -7.31 -2.02 0.25
C GLU A 527 -6.73 -2.71 1.48
N ALA A 528 -5.81 -2.06 2.20
CA ALA A 528 -5.25 -2.59 3.44
C ALA A 528 -6.33 -2.77 4.53
N LEU A 529 -7.34 -1.90 4.54
CA LEU A 529 -8.51 -2.00 5.43
C LEU A 529 -9.56 -3.03 4.97
N GLY A 530 -9.45 -3.54 3.74
CA GLY A 530 -10.41 -4.50 3.16
C GLY A 530 -11.76 -3.88 2.77
N LEU A 531 -11.80 -2.57 2.50
CA LEU A 531 -13.02 -1.80 2.23
C LEU A 531 -13.26 -1.57 0.73
N ARG A 532 -14.41 -1.01 0.36
CA ARG A 532 -14.69 -0.59 -1.04
C ARG A 532 -14.32 0.87 -1.26
N HIS A 533 -14.20 1.24 -2.53
CA HIS A 533 -13.81 2.59 -2.97
C HIS A 533 -14.98 3.26 -3.65
N THR A 534 -15.13 4.57 -3.46
CA THR A 534 -16.05 5.41 -4.24
C THR A 534 -15.35 6.70 -4.71
N PRO A 535 -14.51 6.66 -5.76
CA PRO A 535 -13.78 7.84 -6.21
C PRO A 535 -14.66 8.81 -7.01
N GLU A 536 -14.70 10.09 -6.61
CA GLU A 536 -15.34 11.16 -7.41
C GLU A 536 -14.35 11.79 -8.37
N LEU A 537 -14.62 11.73 -9.67
CA LEU A 537 -13.89 12.55 -10.63
C LEU A 537 -14.40 13.99 -10.57
N LYS A 538 -13.64 14.90 -9.97
CA LYS A 538 -14.06 16.31 -9.86
C LYS A 538 -14.00 17.02 -11.20
N ALA A 539 -15.00 17.86 -11.46
CA ALA A 539 -14.99 18.76 -12.61
C ALA A 539 -13.72 19.65 -12.56
N PRO A 540 -12.90 19.69 -13.63
CA PRO A 540 -11.74 20.57 -13.66
C PRO A 540 -12.15 22.04 -13.59
N MET A 541 -11.42 22.81 -12.80
CA MET A 541 -11.48 24.28 -12.75
C MET A 541 -10.34 24.90 -13.57
N VAL A 542 -9.88 24.20 -14.60
CA VAL A 542 -8.89 24.63 -15.60
C VAL A 542 -9.50 24.43 -16.98
N ASP A 543 -8.97 25.14 -17.98
CA ASP A 543 -9.29 24.84 -19.37
C ASP A 543 -8.78 23.43 -19.71
N MET A 544 -9.65 22.63 -20.33
CA MET A 544 -9.32 21.31 -20.84
C MET A 544 -9.23 21.36 -22.38
N PRO A 545 -8.21 20.75 -23.02
CA PRO A 545 -7.14 19.96 -22.39
C PRO A 545 -6.14 20.81 -21.60
N PHE A 546 -5.83 20.36 -20.38
CA PHE A 546 -4.89 21.04 -19.49
C PHE A 546 -3.48 20.96 -20.09
N GLU A 547 -2.80 22.10 -20.14
CA GLU A 547 -1.49 22.28 -20.80
C GLU A 547 -1.45 21.83 -22.27
N GLY A 548 -2.62 21.78 -22.94
CA GLY A 548 -2.75 21.55 -24.38
C GLY A 548 -2.91 20.09 -24.81
N ASP A 549 -2.64 19.12 -23.93
CA ASP A 549 -2.66 17.69 -24.28
C ASP A 549 -3.35 16.79 -23.24
N TYR A 550 -3.61 17.25 -22.01
CA TYR A 550 -4.28 16.44 -20.98
C TYR A 550 -5.81 16.63 -21.00
N THR A 551 -6.53 15.74 -21.68
CA THR A 551 -7.98 15.84 -21.91
C THR A 551 -8.82 15.34 -20.73
N GLN A 552 -10.11 15.72 -20.70
CA GLN A 552 -11.06 15.23 -19.70
C GLN A 552 -11.16 13.70 -19.71
N GLN A 553 -11.16 13.09 -20.90
CA GLN A 553 -11.19 11.63 -21.03
C GLN A 553 -9.92 10.96 -20.51
N GLN A 554 -8.74 11.56 -20.73
CA GLN A 554 -7.50 11.03 -20.15
C GLN A 554 -7.50 11.12 -18.63
N TYR A 555 -8.10 12.16 -18.08
CA TYR A 555 -8.27 12.29 -16.63
C TYR A 555 -9.24 11.25 -16.07
N ALA A 556 -10.40 11.06 -16.70
CA ALA A 556 -11.35 10.00 -16.36
C ALA A 556 -10.71 8.60 -16.46
N GLN A 557 -9.87 8.36 -17.48
CA GLN A 557 -9.15 7.11 -17.67
C GLN A 557 -8.05 6.92 -16.62
N GLN A 558 -7.27 7.95 -16.31
CA GLN A 558 -6.18 7.87 -15.34
C GLN A 558 -6.71 7.45 -13.94
N MET A 559 -7.91 7.91 -13.57
CA MET A 559 -8.55 7.51 -12.32
C MET A 559 -8.79 5.98 -12.29
N VAL A 560 -9.34 5.40 -13.37
CA VAL A 560 -9.57 3.95 -13.49
C VAL A 560 -8.26 3.17 -13.58
N ASP A 561 -7.27 3.69 -14.30
CA ASP A 561 -5.94 3.08 -14.43
C ASP A 561 -5.22 2.95 -13.08
N ASN A 562 -5.42 3.89 -12.15
CA ASN A 562 -4.88 3.76 -10.79
C ASN A 562 -5.43 2.51 -10.08
N TYR A 563 -6.73 2.20 -10.21
CA TYR A 563 -7.32 1.00 -9.64
C TYR A 563 -6.84 -0.28 -10.33
N LYS A 564 -6.75 -0.26 -11.67
CA LYS A 564 -6.24 -1.39 -12.45
C LYS A 564 -4.78 -1.71 -12.10
N ARG A 565 -3.93 -0.67 -11.99
CA ARG A 565 -2.52 -0.81 -11.55
C ARG A 565 -2.40 -1.36 -10.14
N ALA A 566 -3.33 -1.01 -9.25
CA ALA A 566 -3.37 -1.53 -7.88
C ALA A 566 -3.96 -2.95 -7.77
N GLY A 567 -4.48 -3.52 -8.86
CA GLY A 567 -5.12 -4.83 -8.85
C GLY A 567 -6.51 -4.86 -8.20
N VAL A 568 -7.17 -3.70 -8.05
CA VAL A 568 -8.50 -3.62 -7.44
C VAL A 568 -9.56 -4.03 -8.47
N PRO A 569 -10.39 -5.06 -8.19
CA PRO A 569 -11.43 -5.46 -9.12
C PRO A 569 -12.52 -4.39 -9.22
N ALA A 570 -13.04 -4.17 -10.44
CA ALA A 570 -14.08 -3.16 -10.69
C ALA A 570 -15.30 -3.30 -9.76
N SER A 571 -15.65 -4.52 -9.34
CA SER A 571 -16.73 -4.80 -8.37
C SER A 571 -16.56 -4.17 -6.97
N ARG A 572 -15.39 -3.60 -6.68
CA ARG A 572 -15.08 -2.89 -5.42
C ARG A 572 -14.97 -1.38 -5.61
N VAL A 573 -15.20 -0.85 -6.81
CA VAL A 573 -15.04 0.56 -7.13
C VAL A 573 -16.36 1.12 -7.65
N LEU A 574 -16.90 2.11 -6.95
CA LEU A 574 -18.09 2.86 -7.32
C LEU A 574 -17.65 4.24 -7.84
N ALA A 575 -17.23 4.32 -9.09
CA ALA A 575 -16.78 5.60 -9.66
C ALA A 575 -17.95 6.60 -9.72
N GLN A 576 -17.71 7.86 -9.41
CA GLN A 576 -18.75 8.89 -9.42
C GLN A 576 -18.29 10.15 -10.17
N SER A 577 -19.24 10.84 -10.82
CA SER A 577 -19.01 12.15 -11.46
C SER A 577 -20.31 12.93 -11.54
N PHE A 578 -20.22 14.26 -11.50
CA PHE A 578 -21.31 15.18 -11.84
C PHE A 578 -21.53 15.29 -13.36
N GLN A 579 -20.54 14.93 -14.16
CA GLN A 579 -20.61 15.04 -15.62
C GLN A 579 -21.07 13.70 -16.22
N LEU A 580 -22.17 13.74 -16.97
CA LEU A 580 -22.69 12.55 -17.64
C LEU A 580 -21.68 11.99 -18.64
N GLU A 581 -20.91 12.85 -19.29
CA GLU A 581 -19.88 12.48 -20.27
C GLU A 581 -18.80 11.57 -19.68
N ASP A 582 -18.42 11.74 -18.41
CA ASP A 582 -17.45 10.89 -17.73
C ASP A 582 -18.03 9.48 -17.49
N VAL A 583 -19.30 9.41 -17.07
CA VAL A 583 -20.01 8.14 -16.85
C VAL A 583 -20.18 7.39 -18.18
N MET A 584 -20.59 8.10 -19.23
CA MET A 584 -20.71 7.53 -20.58
C MET A 584 -19.36 7.05 -21.12
N TYR A 585 -18.28 7.81 -20.87
CA TYR A 585 -16.94 7.38 -21.22
C TYR A 585 -16.56 6.08 -20.52
N TRP A 586 -16.78 5.94 -19.20
CA TRP A 586 -16.48 4.68 -18.51
C TRP A 586 -17.37 3.52 -18.96
N LEU A 587 -18.65 3.76 -19.28
CA LEU A 587 -19.53 2.72 -19.82
C LEU A 587 -19.01 2.17 -21.16
N GLU A 588 -18.39 3.01 -21.99
CA GLU A 588 -17.82 2.63 -23.29
C GLU A 588 -16.40 2.06 -23.16
N ALA A 589 -15.48 2.81 -22.55
CA ALA A 589 -14.05 2.51 -22.52
C ALA A 589 -13.65 1.52 -21.42
N GLU A 590 -14.38 1.49 -20.29
CA GLU A 590 -14.08 0.65 -19.13
C GLU A 590 -15.35 -0.07 -18.61
N PRO A 591 -16.02 -0.92 -19.41
CA PRO A 591 -17.38 -1.40 -19.11
C PRO A 591 -17.56 -2.11 -17.76
N GLU A 592 -16.50 -2.71 -17.21
CA GLU A 592 -16.56 -3.31 -15.87
C GLU A 592 -16.68 -2.26 -14.76
N PHE A 593 -15.94 -1.15 -14.87
CA PHE A 593 -16.00 -0.02 -13.96
C PHE A 593 -17.23 0.84 -14.24
N GLY A 594 -17.52 1.13 -15.51
CA GLY A 594 -18.68 1.94 -15.92
C GLY A 594 -20.02 1.36 -15.47
N ARG A 595 -20.18 0.03 -15.42
CA ARG A 595 -21.41 -0.61 -14.89
C ARG A 595 -21.65 -0.34 -13.41
N ASN A 596 -20.62 0.00 -12.65
CA ASN A 596 -20.71 0.32 -11.23
C ASN A 596 -20.64 1.82 -10.98
N ALA A 597 -20.49 2.64 -12.04
CA ALA A 597 -20.39 4.07 -11.92
C ALA A 597 -21.75 4.70 -11.59
N MET A 598 -21.73 5.74 -10.78
CA MET A 598 -22.90 6.52 -10.40
C MET A 598 -22.80 7.95 -10.95
N LEU A 599 -23.94 8.48 -11.40
CA LEU A 599 -24.06 9.88 -11.76
C LEU A 599 -24.51 10.68 -10.53
N LEU A 600 -23.72 11.69 -10.14
CA LEU A 600 -24.09 12.67 -9.13
C LEU A 600 -25.10 13.65 -9.73
N ASP A 601 -26.35 13.58 -9.27
CA ASP A 601 -27.46 14.32 -9.85
C ASP A 601 -27.81 15.56 -9.01
N GLU A 602 -27.26 16.73 -9.38
CA GLU A 602 -27.55 18.02 -8.71
C GLU A 602 -28.65 18.86 -9.37
N THR A 603 -29.17 18.46 -10.54
CA THR A 603 -30.00 19.38 -11.32
C THR A 603 -31.47 19.29 -10.92
N ASP A 604 -32.00 20.41 -10.41
CA ASP A 604 -33.42 20.58 -10.14
C ASP A 604 -34.08 21.06 -11.44
N ASP A 605 -34.20 20.16 -12.40
CA ASP A 605 -34.98 20.43 -13.60
C ASP A 605 -36.46 20.33 -13.20
N ALA A 606 -36.97 21.38 -12.54
CA ALA A 606 -38.30 21.44 -11.95
C ALA A 606 -39.43 21.07 -12.95
N ASP A 607 -39.14 21.13 -14.25
CA ASP A 607 -40.06 20.81 -15.34
C ASP A 607 -39.87 19.40 -15.97
N ASP A 608 -38.73 18.67 -15.77
CA ASP A 608 -38.49 17.35 -16.40
C ASP A 608 -37.52 16.39 -15.65
N SER A 609 -37.38 16.51 -14.33
CA SER A 609 -36.52 15.62 -13.52
C SER A 609 -36.88 14.11 -13.68
N VAL A 610 -38.17 13.79 -13.87
CA VAL A 610 -38.69 12.44 -14.09
C VAL A 610 -38.35 11.90 -15.50
N GLY A 611 -38.43 12.75 -16.54
CA GLY A 611 -38.06 12.35 -17.90
C GLY A 611 -36.55 12.19 -18.07
N LYS A 612 -35.75 12.98 -17.34
CA LYS A 612 -34.29 12.83 -17.26
C LYS A 612 -33.88 11.41 -16.84
N LEU A 613 -34.46 10.87 -15.77
CA LEU A 613 -34.15 9.52 -15.28
C LEU A 613 -34.36 8.46 -16.36
N SER A 614 -35.41 8.59 -17.17
CA SER A 614 -35.68 7.65 -18.27
C SER A 614 -34.60 7.70 -19.35
N ARG A 615 -34.08 8.90 -19.66
CA ARG A 615 -32.96 9.07 -20.60
C ARG A 615 -31.66 8.49 -20.04
N LEU A 616 -31.39 8.70 -18.76
CA LEU A 616 -30.21 8.14 -18.08
C LEU A 616 -30.21 6.61 -18.08
N ALA A 617 -31.35 6.00 -17.69
CA ALA A 617 -31.51 4.55 -17.72
C ALA A 617 -31.33 3.98 -19.14
N GLN A 618 -31.89 4.64 -20.16
CA GLN A 618 -31.71 4.26 -21.57
C GLN A 618 -30.26 4.41 -22.05
N ALA A 619 -29.52 5.39 -21.51
CA ALA A 619 -28.09 5.59 -21.80
C ALA A 619 -27.19 4.56 -21.10
N GLY A 620 -27.73 3.71 -20.21
CA GLY A 620 -27.00 2.65 -19.53
C GLY A 620 -26.49 3.02 -18.14
N VAL A 621 -26.83 4.21 -17.63
CA VAL A 621 -26.58 4.58 -16.23
C VAL A 621 -27.39 3.64 -15.32
N ARG A 622 -26.74 3.08 -14.30
CA ARG A 622 -27.38 2.12 -13.38
C ARG A 622 -27.64 2.67 -11.99
N THR A 623 -26.86 3.67 -11.56
CA THR A 623 -26.98 4.27 -10.25
C THR A 623 -27.00 5.78 -10.38
N VAL A 624 -27.97 6.41 -9.72
CA VAL A 624 -28.03 7.86 -9.54
C VAL A 624 -27.79 8.21 -8.09
N ALA A 625 -27.12 9.32 -7.87
CA ALA A 625 -26.83 9.81 -6.53
C ALA A 625 -27.27 11.28 -6.39
N PRO A 626 -28.52 11.52 -5.96
CA PRO A 626 -29.03 12.88 -5.75
C PRO A 626 -28.91 13.34 -4.28
N PRO A 627 -29.13 14.63 -3.99
CA PRO A 627 -29.21 15.13 -2.62
C PRO A 627 -30.48 14.68 -1.90
N LEU A 628 -30.44 14.67 -0.55
CA LEU A 628 -31.56 14.27 0.33
C LEU A 628 -32.94 14.84 -0.07
N PRO A 629 -33.12 16.15 -0.36
CA PRO A 629 -34.42 16.71 -0.66
C PRO A 629 -35.03 16.23 -2.00
N TYR A 630 -34.25 15.58 -2.87
CA TYR A 630 -34.80 15.01 -4.10
C TYR A 630 -35.46 13.67 -3.86
N LEU A 631 -35.10 12.98 -2.77
CA LEU A 631 -35.55 11.61 -2.53
C LEU A 631 -36.78 11.55 -1.64
N LEU A 632 -36.96 12.55 -0.79
CA LEU A 632 -38.05 12.61 0.18
C LEU A 632 -38.89 13.87 -0.01
N ARG A 633 -40.15 13.78 0.42
CA ARG A 633 -41.05 14.92 0.59
C ARG A 633 -41.83 14.76 1.88
N VAL A 634 -42.36 15.87 2.40
CA VAL A 634 -43.29 15.86 3.53
C VAL A 634 -44.70 15.67 2.98
N ALA A 635 -45.41 14.64 3.44
CA ALA A 635 -46.81 14.40 3.12
C ALA A 635 -47.74 15.31 3.96
N ASP A 636 -49.02 15.40 3.58
CA ASP A 636 -50.01 16.25 4.26
C ASP A 636 -50.18 15.94 5.76
N ASP A 637 -49.84 14.72 6.18
CA ASP A 637 -49.86 14.26 7.58
C ASP A 637 -48.53 14.47 8.32
N GLY A 638 -47.54 15.10 7.67
CA GLY A 638 -46.22 15.39 8.22
C GLY A 638 -45.24 14.21 8.17
N GLN A 639 -45.57 13.11 7.49
CA GLN A 639 -44.65 11.98 7.31
C GLN A 639 -43.65 12.23 6.17
N LEU A 640 -42.44 11.69 6.31
CA LEU A 640 -41.45 11.64 5.24
C LEU A 640 -41.80 10.46 4.34
N VAL A 641 -42.04 10.73 3.07
CA VAL A 641 -42.37 9.71 2.07
C VAL A 641 -41.50 9.89 0.83
N ALA A 642 -41.38 8.85 0.00
CA ALA A 642 -40.65 8.94 -1.26
C ALA A 642 -41.20 10.06 -2.16
N SER A 643 -40.29 10.80 -2.77
CA SER A 643 -40.61 11.76 -3.82
C SER A 643 -41.02 11.05 -5.12
N GLU A 644 -41.53 11.83 -6.07
CA GLU A 644 -41.80 11.33 -7.43
C GLU A 644 -40.50 10.89 -8.13
N TYR A 645 -39.39 11.63 -7.92
CA TYR A 645 -38.07 11.27 -8.42
C TYR A 645 -37.62 9.89 -7.92
N ALA A 646 -37.69 9.66 -6.59
CA ALA A 646 -37.32 8.39 -5.98
C ALA A 646 -38.18 7.23 -6.49
N THR A 647 -39.50 7.47 -6.60
CA THR A 647 -40.44 6.48 -7.12
C THR A 647 -40.10 6.13 -8.57
N ARG A 648 -39.84 7.14 -9.41
CA ARG A 648 -39.50 6.93 -10.81
C ARG A 648 -38.17 6.21 -11.00
N ALA A 649 -37.14 6.58 -10.23
CA ALA A 649 -35.83 5.92 -10.28
C ALA A 649 -35.95 4.41 -10.02
N ARG A 650 -36.75 4.03 -9.01
CA ARG A 650 -37.05 2.62 -8.72
C ARG A 650 -37.82 1.92 -9.84
N GLU A 651 -38.85 2.55 -10.41
CA GLU A 651 -39.59 1.97 -11.54
C GLU A 651 -38.70 1.68 -12.75
N LEU A 652 -37.65 2.49 -12.95
CA LEU A 652 -36.66 2.33 -13.99
C LEU A 652 -35.56 1.31 -13.64
N GLY A 653 -35.54 0.79 -12.40
CA GLY A 653 -34.52 -0.12 -11.92
C GLY A 653 -33.16 0.55 -11.68
N LEU A 654 -33.13 1.86 -11.46
CA LEU A 654 -31.92 2.58 -11.07
C LEU A 654 -31.65 2.37 -9.58
N GLY A 655 -30.40 2.03 -9.25
CA GLY A 655 -29.90 2.09 -7.89
C GLY A 655 -29.83 3.54 -7.41
N ILE A 656 -30.04 3.76 -6.11
CA ILE A 656 -30.09 5.09 -5.50
C ILE A 656 -29.09 5.14 -4.34
N ILE A 657 -28.17 6.08 -4.36
CA ILE A 657 -27.25 6.38 -3.24
C ILE A 657 -27.39 7.86 -2.90
N THR A 658 -27.70 8.22 -1.66
CA THR A 658 -27.99 9.64 -1.34
C THR A 658 -26.76 10.40 -0.84
N TRP A 659 -26.70 11.71 -1.11
CA TRP A 659 -25.71 12.62 -0.52
C TRP A 659 -25.99 12.96 0.93
N SER A 660 -25.08 13.77 1.47
CA SER A 660 -24.45 13.37 2.70
C SER A 660 -25.23 13.77 3.94
N LEU A 661 -25.37 12.80 4.85
CA LEU A 661 -25.74 13.08 6.23
C LEU A 661 -24.66 13.94 6.90
N GLU A 662 -25.12 14.79 7.81
CA GLU A 662 -24.26 15.55 8.74
C GLU A 662 -23.24 16.48 8.06
N ARG A 663 -23.50 16.86 6.81
CA ARG A 663 -22.82 17.98 6.15
C ARG A 663 -23.25 19.33 6.74
N SER A 664 -24.50 19.43 7.15
CA SER A 664 -25.07 20.59 7.85
C SER A 664 -24.83 20.50 9.35
N GLY A 665 -24.88 21.64 10.04
CA GLY A 665 -24.79 21.70 11.50
C GLY A 665 -26.02 21.11 12.20
N PRO A 666 -26.10 21.25 13.54
CA PRO A 666 -27.25 20.77 14.33
C PRO A 666 -28.59 21.32 13.81
N LEU A 667 -29.62 20.47 13.79
CA LEU A 667 -30.92 20.72 13.14
C LEU A 667 -31.98 21.32 14.08
N GLY A 668 -31.70 21.45 15.37
CA GLY A 668 -32.62 22.05 16.35
C GLY A 668 -32.89 23.55 16.14
N GLU A 669 -33.98 24.05 16.73
CA GLU A 669 -34.32 25.49 16.81
C GLU A 669 -34.51 26.19 15.44
N GLY A 670 -35.03 25.48 14.44
CA GLY A 670 -35.30 26.05 13.11
C GLY A 670 -34.07 26.18 12.21
N LYS A 671 -32.92 25.61 12.61
CA LYS A 671 -31.67 25.64 11.83
C LYS A 671 -31.72 24.82 10.54
N ALA A 672 -32.73 23.98 10.37
CA ALA A 672 -33.03 23.35 9.08
C ALA A 672 -33.57 24.35 8.04
N VAL A 673 -34.23 25.44 8.47
CA VAL A 673 -34.84 26.41 7.54
C VAL A 673 -33.74 27.19 6.80
N GLY A 674 -33.76 27.13 5.47
CA GLY A 674 -32.76 27.77 4.61
C GLY A 674 -31.48 26.95 4.39
N ASP A 675 -31.39 25.75 4.98
CA ASP A 675 -30.33 24.78 4.69
C ASP A 675 -30.61 24.03 3.38
N PHE A 676 -29.58 23.72 2.60
CA PHE A 676 -29.73 23.02 1.32
C PHE A 676 -30.18 21.57 1.47
N TYR A 677 -29.65 20.84 2.45
CA TYR A 677 -29.90 19.41 2.64
C TYR A 677 -31.22 19.13 3.35
N TYR A 678 -31.59 19.99 4.30
CA TYR A 678 -32.74 19.77 5.18
C TYR A 678 -33.87 20.79 5.00
N GLY A 679 -33.63 21.93 4.34
CA GLY A 679 -34.60 23.01 4.17
C GLY A 679 -35.93 22.58 3.56
N PRO A 680 -35.93 21.86 2.42
CA PRO A 680 -37.16 21.35 1.81
C PRO A 680 -37.92 20.34 2.69
N LEU A 681 -37.27 19.77 3.71
CA LEU A 681 -37.83 18.81 4.65
C LEU A 681 -38.03 19.40 6.05
N ALA A 682 -37.79 20.69 6.23
CA ALA A 682 -37.70 21.33 7.55
C ALA A 682 -39.00 21.23 8.34
N GLU A 683 -40.16 21.12 7.69
CA GLU A 683 -41.45 20.91 8.35
C GLU A 683 -41.53 19.59 9.13
N ALA A 684 -40.79 18.57 8.68
CA ALA A 684 -40.71 17.26 9.33
C ALA A 684 -39.56 17.15 10.36
N ILE A 685 -38.68 18.16 10.44
CA ILE A 685 -37.46 18.15 11.25
C ILE A 685 -37.61 19.10 12.43
N LYS A 686 -37.63 18.54 13.64
CA LYS A 686 -37.78 19.27 14.90
C LYS A 686 -36.46 19.37 15.67
N GLY A 687 -35.55 18.43 15.45
CA GLY A 687 -34.22 18.45 16.04
C GLY A 687 -33.31 17.35 15.53
N ASP A 688 -32.14 17.22 16.16
CA ASP A 688 -31.08 16.30 15.75
C ASP A 688 -31.56 14.84 15.66
N GLY A 689 -32.39 14.37 16.61
CA GLY A 689 -32.91 13.00 16.57
C GLY A 689 -33.72 12.65 15.30
N ASP A 690 -34.27 13.65 14.59
CA ASP A 690 -34.97 13.41 13.32
C ASP A 690 -34.02 13.02 12.18
N VAL A 691 -32.70 13.11 12.36
CA VAL A 691 -31.72 12.50 11.43
C VAL A 691 -32.03 11.02 11.24
N TYR A 692 -32.31 10.26 12.30
CA TYR A 692 -32.65 8.84 12.12
C TYR A 692 -34.02 8.60 11.49
N ARG A 693 -34.99 9.51 11.65
CA ARG A 693 -36.25 9.41 10.91
C ARG A 693 -36.04 9.63 9.41
N LEU A 694 -35.13 10.53 9.06
CA LEU A 694 -34.75 10.75 7.67
C LEU A 694 -33.99 9.55 7.10
N VAL A 695 -33.02 9.00 7.84
CA VAL A 695 -32.30 7.76 7.45
C VAL A 695 -33.24 6.58 7.29
N ASP A 696 -34.23 6.45 8.19
CA ASP A 696 -35.25 5.41 8.12
C ASP A 696 -36.16 5.57 6.90
N ALA A 697 -36.62 6.78 6.60
CA ALA A 697 -37.40 7.04 5.39
C ALA A 697 -36.57 6.81 4.11
N LEU A 698 -35.29 7.16 4.07
CA LEU A 698 -34.41 6.84 2.94
C LEU A 698 -34.29 5.32 2.73
N HIS A 699 -34.25 4.54 3.81
CA HIS A 699 -34.19 3.10 3.72
C HIS A 699 -35.53 2.47 3.31
N GLU A 700 -36.60 2.73 4.06
CA GLU A 700 -37.89 2.06 3.92
C GLU A 700 -38.72 2.63 2.77
N GLU A 701 -38.79 3.96 2.64
CA GLU A 701 -39.64 4.61 1.64
C GLU A 701 -38.96 4.70 0.28
N VAL A 702 -37.65 4.98 0.26
CA VAL A 702 -36.87 5.19 -0.97
C VAL A 702 -36.12 3.93 -1.40
N GLY A 703 -35.62 3.12 -0.48
CA GLY A 703 -34.82 1.94 -0.81
C GLY A 703 -33.39 2.28 -1.26
N VAL A 704 -32.75 3.26 -0.63
CA VAL A 704 -31.35 3.62 -0.97
C VAL A 704 -30.40 2.45 -0.69
N GLU A 705 -29.44 2.25 -1.59
CA GLU A 705 -28.41 1.19 -1.50
C GLU A 705 -27.20 1.61 -0.64
N GLY A 706 -27.08 2.90 -0.35
CA GLY A 706 -26.06 3.45 0.53
C GLY A 706 -26.28 4.93 0.81
N VAL A 707 -25.61 5.41 1.86
CA VAL A 707 -25.72 6.78 2.35
C VAL A 707 -24.34 7.35 2.61
N PHE A 708 -24.00 8.42 1.89
CA PHE A 708 -22.83 9.23 2.22
C PHE A 708 -23.03 9.90 3.59
N SER A 709 -21.99 9.93 4.40
CA SER A 709 -22.01 10.61 5.70
C SER A 709 -20.68 11.27 6.00
N ASP A 710 -20.72 12.54 6.44
CA ASP A 710 -19.57 13.24 7.03
C ASP A 710 -19.18 12.63 8.41
N TRP A 711 -20.07 11.80 8.99
CA TRP A 711 -19.83 11.04 10.21
C TRP A 711 -20.37 9.61 10.07
N ALA A 712 -19.53 8.70 9.60
CA ALA A 712 -19.92 7.34 9.20
C ALA A 712 -20.56 6.51 10.32
N ALA A 713 -20.29 6.85 11.59
CA ALA A 713 -20.87 6.14 12.73
C ALA A 713 -22.41 6.17 12.73
N THR A 714 -23.02 7.27 12.28
CA THR A 714 -24.47 7.43 12.23
C THR A 714 -25.12 6.45 11.26
N SER A 715 -24.63 6.40 10.01
CA SER A 715 -25.14 5.45 9.03
C SER A 715 -24.75 4.00 9.36
N THR A 716 -23.58 3.78 9.96
CA THR A 716 -23.15 2.45 10.41
C THR A 716 -24.05 1.90 11.52
N TYR A 717 -24.41 2.71 12.52
CA TYR A 717 -25.28 2.31 13.61
C TYR A 717 -26.64 1.86 13.09
N TYR A 718 -27.25 2.70 12.24
CA TYR A 718 -28.52 2.38 11.60
C TYR A 718 -28.41 1.11 10.77
N ALA A 719 -27.37 0.99 9.94
CA ALA A 719 -27.17 -0.16 9.06
C ALA A 719 -27.08 -1.48 9.83
N ASN A 720 -26.31 -1.53 10.91
CA ASN A 720 -26.19 -2.72 11.75
C ASN A 720 -27.51 -3.03 12.49
N CYS A 721 -28.19 -2.01 13.02
CA CYS A 721 -29.44 -2.21 13.74
C CYS A 721 -30.59 -2.71 12.83
N MET A 722 -30.61 -2.26 11.57
CA MET A 722 -31.61 -2.68 10.59
C MET A 722 -31.21 -3.92 9.79
N GLY A 723 -29.93 -4.28 9.77
CA GLY A 723 -29.40 -5.43 9.05
C GLY A 723 -29.20 -5.17 7.55
N VAL A 724 -28.73 -3.97 7.19
CA VAL A 724 -28.64 -3.47 5.81
C VAL A 724 -27.20 -3.14 5.35
#